data_AF-A0A357G0J4-F1
#
_entry.id   AF-A0A357G0J4-F1
#
_cell.length_a   1.000
_cell.length_b   1.000
_cell.length_c   1.000
_cell.angle_alpha   90.00
_cell.angle_beta   90.00
_cell.angle_gamma   90.00
#
_symmetry.space_group_name_H-M   'P 1'
#
loop_
_entity.id
_entity.type
_entity.pdbx_description
1 polymer ?
#
loop_
_entity_poly.entity_id
_entity_poly.type
_entity_poly.pdbx_seq_one_letter_code
_entity_poly.pdbx_strand_id
1 'polypeptide(L)'
;MPTTLEQQLLDYSSTANWTAFNSLMTSMTATQSATVSGVVCSQVLSNIYRWDSVSAADDAAITTATRSFASKLGMQTDTYIIGEAMAKFSSVQNFGALDAVTDYLTVAQKTAIGNSPNAANTLLNLTRWDTTSAADDALIASTVRDLMAKIGAQMVDTNAIGQAMTTFSGIGDFTALDAVTDYLTSTQKTAIGNTPSVANTLQNLARWDTTSAADDALIASTVRDLMAKIGAQMVDSYAIGQVMTTFSGIGDFTALDAVTDYLTAAQKTAIGNSPHAGNTLLNLARWDSPSATDDAGIAATVRDLMAKIGAQMVDTNAIGQAMTAFSGIGDFAALDAVTDYLTTTQKAAINNTPSVGIALMNVIGKDSPDTTDDNLMIRDVVRDFISKFVVSADSSNSAYLANAVNQLIAKGNIDAVDAIVGRLSSMSPEFVNAISSQLTAAGITLGTTDANGQTINGTNAADKILALAGNDVVYGNSGDDLIFGDAGDDGLYGGNGNDTLHGDIGNDRLSGEAGADIMHGGDGNDILDGGTNTDTMYGGNGNDTYYVENIGDVVVELANGGIDTVVSYVSFGGNTQGLIDTLENIFLAGTAYSANGTNLSNYIVGNNVANALVGLNGSDRIEGAGGNDIIWGDGGNLAVATAPGNDSLSGNDGNDTLYGEAGDDWLSGGTGADTLVGSTGADRFVFLANEVGTGVDTIAD
;
A
#
# COMPACT_ATOMS: atom_id res chain seq x y z
N MET A 1 72.68 -43.79 -6.06
CA MET A 1 71.57 -44.61 -6.61
C MET A 1 70.59 -43.65 -7.26
N PRO A 2 69.84 -44.02 -8.32
CA PRO A 2 68.77 -43.14 -8.77
C PRO A 2 67.80 -43.00 -7.60
N THR A 3 67.69 -41.78 -7.09
CA THR A 3 66.69 -41.43 -6.07
C THR A 3 65.34 -41.86 -6.59
N THR A 4 64.60 -42.63 -5.79
CA THR A 4 63.22 -42.99 -6.14
C THR A 4 62.41 -41.72 -6.34
N LEU A 5 61.35 -41.79 -7.17
CA LEU A 5 60.47 -40.66 -7.43
C LEU A 5 59.96 -40.02 -6.12
N GLU A 6 59.58 -40.85 -5.15
CA GLU A 6 59.17 -40.40 -3.82
C GLU A 6 60.28 -39.64 -3.07
N GLN A 7 61.53 -40.10 -3.13
CA GLN A 7 62.65 -39.40 -2.49
C GLN A 7 62.91 -38.05 -3.16
N GLN A 8 62.79 -37.97 -4.50
CA GLN A 8 62.95 -36.71 -5.22
C GLN A 8 61.85 -35.70 -4.84
N LEU A 9 60.61 -36.15 -4.70
CA LEU A 9 59.50 -35.31 -4.24
C LEU A 9 59.75 -34.77 -2.81
N LEU A 10 60.26 -35.61 -1.91
CA LEU A 10 60.60 -35.21 -0.54
C LEU A 10 61.78 -34.24 -0.49
N ASP A 11 62.84 -34.50 -1.24
CA ASP A 11 64.06 -33.67 -1.27
C ASP A 11 63.74 -32.28 -1.84
N TYR A 12 63.01 -32.22 -2.96
CA TYR A 12 62.66 -30.93 -3.59
C TYR A 12 61.63 -30.14 -2.77
N SER A 13 60.67 -30.83 -2.13
CA SER A 13 59.70 -30.16 -1.27
C SER A 13 60.32 -29.64 0.03
N SER A 14 61.18 -30.41 0.69
CA SER A 14 61.81 -29.99 1.97
C SER A 14 62.83 -28.86 1.81
N THR A 15 63.44 -28.72 0.63
CA THR A 15 64.43 -27.67 0.33
C THR A 15 63.83 -26.43 -0.35
N ALA A 16 62.50 -26.39 -0.51
CA ALA A 16 61.80 -25.31 -1.23
C ALA A 16 62.32 -25.09 -2.66
N ASN A 17 62.73 -26.15 -3.37
CA ASN A 17 63.21 -26.06 -4.74
C ASN A 17 62.05 -26.16 -5.75
N TRP A 18 61.25 -25.10 -5.84
CA TRP A 18 60.01 -25.03 -6.64
C TRP A 18 60.24 -25.35 -8.13
N THR A 19 61.35 -24.93 -8.71
CA THR A 19 61.68 -25.16 -10.13
C THR A 19 61.90 -26.65 -10.43
N ALA A 20 62.69 -27.32 -9.59
CA ALA A 20 62.94 -28.75 -9.71
C ALA A 20 61.67 -29.56 -9.41
N PHE A 21 60.92 -29.13 -8.39
CA PHE A 21 59.63 -29.73 -8.03
C PHE A 21 58.62 -29.64 -9.19
N ASN A 22 58.36 -28.45 -9.74
CA ASN A 22 57.41 -28.26 -10.84
C ASN A 22 57.82 -29.01 -12.11
N SER A 23 59.12 -29.04 -12.42
CA SER A 23 59.63 -29.82 -13.56
C SER A 23 59.36 -31.31 -13.38
N LEU A 24 59.61 -31.83 -12.17
CA LEU A 24 59.32 -33.21 -11.82
C LEU A 24 57.83 -33.52 -11.95
N MET A 25 56.96 -32.71 -11.35
CA MET A 25 55.51 -32.87 -11.41
C MET A 25 54.98 -32.86 -12.85
N THR A 26 55.48 -31.97 -13.69
CA THR A 26 55.08 -31.85 -15.09
C THR A 26 55.48 -33.09 -15.90
N SER A 27 56.70 -33.57 -15.71
CA SER A 27 57.25 -34.75 -16.40
C SER A 27 56.67 -36.09 -15.92
N MET A 28 55.99 -36.10 -14.77
CA MET A 28 55.43 -37.30 -14.16
C MET A 28 54.25 -37.85 -14.98
N THR A 29 54.35 -39.13 -15.34
CA THR A 29 53.30 -39.89 -16.02
C THR A 29 52.18 -40.32 -15.07
N ALA A 30 51.00 -40.65 -15.60
CA ALA A 30 49.88 -41.15 -14.79
C ALA A 30 50.24 -42.44 -14.03
N THR A 31 51.02 -43.34 -14.65
CA THR A 31 51.50 -44.57 -14.02
C THR A 31 52.45 -44.30 -12.86
N GLN A 32 53.36 -43.33 -13.02
CA GLN A 32 54.25 -42.92 -11.94
C GLN A 32 53.49 -42.27 -10.79
N SER A 33 52.52 -41.40 -11.11
CA SER A 33 51.66 -40.76 -10.11
C SER A 33 50.95 -41.79 -9.23
N ALA A 34 50.36 -42.82 -9.84
CA ALA A 34 49.63 -43.87 -9.13
C ALA A 34 50.51 -44.73 -8.20
N THR A 35 51.85 -44.63 -8.30
CA THR A 35 52.79 -45.37 -7.45
C THR A 35 53.27 -44.59 -6.23
N VAL A 36 52.96 -43.29 -6.13
CA VAL A 36 53.35 -42.47 -4.98
C VAL A 36 52.43 -42.78 -3.81
N SER A 37 53.00 -43.10 -2.65
CA SER A 37 52.25 -43.42 -1.45
C SER A 37 51.60 -42.18 -0.82
N GLY A 38 50.43 -42.36 -0.20
CA GLY A 38 49.73 -41.25 0.44
C GLY A 38 50.47 -40.64 1.64
N VAL A 39 51.38 -41.40 2.27
CA VAL A 39 52.29 -40.89 3.31
C VAL A 39 53.27 -39.87 2.71
N VAL A 40 53.86 -40.19 1.56
CA VAL A 40 54.77 -39.26 0.85
C VAL A 40 54.00 -38.04 0.37
N CYS A 41 52.82 -38.21 -0.22
CA CYS A 41 51.97 -37.10 -0.59
C CYS A 41 51.68 -36.17 0.61
N SER A 42 51.38 -36.74 1.78
CA SER A 42 51.07 -35.95 2.99
C SER A 42 52.28 -35.15 3.46
N GLN A 43 53.48 -35.77 3.45
CA GLN A 43 54.71 -35.08 3.82
C GLN A 43 55.09 -33.99 2.82
N VAL A 44 54.88 -34.23 1.51
CA VAL A 44 55.12 -33.24 0.46
C VAL A 44 54.21 -32.02 0.64
N LEU A 45 52.90 -32.22 0.83
CA LEU A 45 51.98 -31.11 1.10
C LEU A 45 52.35 -30.36 2.40
N SER A 46 52.78 -31.08 3.44
CA SER A 46 53.25 -30.47 4.68
C SER A 46 54.48 -29.59 4.49
N ASN A 47 55.42 -30.01 3.64
CA ASN A 47 56.55 -29.19 3.28
C ASN A 47 56.11 -27.95 2.47
N ILE A 48 55.20 -28.13 1.50
CA ILE A 48 54.71 -27.05 0.63
C ILE A 48 54.02 -25.94 1.44
N TYR A 49 53.08 -26.27 2.35
CA TYR A 49 52.37 -25.21 3.08
C TYR A 49 53.24 -24.51 4.15
N ARG A 50 54.38 -25.10 4.51
CA ARG A 50 55.38 -24.51 5.43
C ARG A 50 56.41 -23.65 4.72
N TRP A 51 56.36 -23.60 3.39
CA TRP A 51 57.18 -22.68 2.64
C TRP A 51 56.85 -21.24 3.02
N ASP A 52 57.90 -20.48 3.30
CA ASP A 52 57.79 -19.07 3.63
C ASP A 52 57.67 -18.27 2.33
N SER A 53 56.66 -17.43 2.23
CA SER A 53 56.56 -16.46 1.14
C SER A 53 56.98 -15.09 1.66
N VAL A 54 57.95 -14.49 0.97
CA VAL A 54 58.43 -13.12 1.27
C VAL A 54 58.20 -12.18 0.09
N SER A 55 57.63 -12.70 -1.01
CA SER A 55 57.31 -11.95 -2.22
C SER A 55 56.14 -12.56 -2.99
N ALA A 56 55.46 -11.74 -3.81
CA ALA A 56 54.39 -12.21 -4.71
C ALA A 56 54.86 -13.28 -5.72
N ALA A 57 56.16 -13.29 -6.07
CA ALA A 57 56.74 -14.31 -6.93
C ALA A 57 56.83 -15.68 -6.22
N ASP A 58 57.13 -15.66 -4.91
CA ASP A 58 57.10 -16.87 -4.08
C ASP A 58 55.67 -17.39 -3.96
N ASP A 59 54.68 -16.51 -3.78
CA ASP A 59 53.28 -16.92 -3.72
C ASP A 59 52.78 -17.58 -5.02
N ALA A 60 53.18 -17.04 -6.17
CA ALA A 60 52.90 -17.64 -7.48
C ALA A 60 53.60 -18.99 -7.66
N ALA A 61 54.83 -19.14 -7.16
CA ALA A 61 55.58 -20.39 -7.19
C ALA A 61 54.92 -21.46 -6.31
N ILE A 62 54.51 -21.10 -5.09
CA ILE A 62 53.75 -21.96 -4.17
C ILE A 62 52.42 -22.36 -4.80
N THR A 63 51.67 -21.41 -5.39
CA THR A 63 50.42 -21.70 -6.12
C THR A 63 50.65 -22.73 -7.23
N THR A 64 51.67 -22.53 -8.06
CA THR A 64 51.98 -23.42 -9.18
C THR A 64 52.37 -24.81 -8.69
N ALA A 65 53.17 -24.89 -7.63
CA ALA A 65 53.58 -26.15 -7.03
C ALA A 65 52.41 -26.90 -6.41
N THR A 66 51.56 -26.22 -5.64
CA THR A 66 50.35 -26.78 -5.04
C THR A 66 49.40 -27.30 -6.13
N ARG A 67 49.17 -26.53 -7.20
CA ARG A 67 48.32 -26.95 -8.33
C ARG A 67 48.89 -28.13 -9.10
N SER A 68 50.19 -28.13 -9.34
CA SER A 68 50.87 -29.26 -9.99
C SER A 68 50.79 -30.51 -9.12
N PHE A 69 51.02 -30.38 -7.81
CA PHE A 69 50.87 -31.44 -6.82
C PHE A 69 49.44 -32.01 -6.83
N ALA A 70 48.45 -31.14 -6.64
CA ALA A 70 47.05 -31.53 -6.53
C ALA A 70 46.54 -32.21 -7.82
N SER A 71 46.84 -31.64 -8.99
CA SER A 71 46.39 -32.17 -10.28
C SER A 71 46.99 -33.52 -10.66
N LYS A 72 48.26 -33.76 -10.32
CA LYS A 72 48.95 -34.98 -10.69
C LYS A 72 48.73 -36.09 -9.68
N LEU A 73 48.76 -35.79 -8.38
CA LEU A 73 48.70 -36.79 -7.29
C LEU A 73 47.30 -36.88 -6.63
N GLY A 74 46.32 -36.12 -7.11
CA GLY A 74 44.91 -36.24 -6.72
C GLY A 74 44.65 -36.02 -5.23
N MET A 75 45.52 -35.25 -4.57
CA MET A 75 45.50 -35.04 -3.11
C MET A 75 45.33 -36.34 -2.33
N GLN A 76 46.11 -37.39 -2.66
CA GLN A 76 46.15 -38.66 -1.91
C GLN A 76 46.78 -38.49 -0.51
N THR A 77 46.31 -37.51 0.25
CA THR A 77 46.87 -37.04 1.51
C THR A 77 45.87 -37.20 2.63
N ASP A 78 46.39 -37.27 3.86
CA ASP A 78 45.55 -37.22 5.05
C ASP A 78 44.71 -35.93 5.04
N THR A 79 43.40 -36.07 5.22
CA THR A 79 42.44 -34.95 5.25
C THR A 79 42.77 -33.93 6.33
N TYR A 80 43.42 -34.33 7.42
CA TYR A 80 43.92 -33.41 8.44
C TYR A 80 44.99 -32.47 7.88
N ILE A 81 45.97 -33.02 7.16
CA ILE A 81 47.07 -32.27 6.53
C ILE A 81 46.55 -31.35 5.43
N ILE A 82 45.55 -31.82 4.65
CA ILE A 82 44.86 -30.95 3.68
C ILE A 82 44.22 -29.76 4.40
N GLY A 83 43.49 -30.01 5.49
CA GLY A 83 42.89 -28.95 6.29
C GLY A 83 43.92 -27.97 6.87
N GLU A 84 45.04 -28.45 7.40
CA GLU A 84 46.13 -27.59 7.87
C GLU A 84 46.69 -26.71 6.74
N ALA A 85 46.88 -27.29 5.56
CA ALA A 85 47.36 -26.56 4.39
C ALA A 85 46.39 -25.42 4.03
N MET A 86 45.09 -25.71 3.97
CA MET A 86 44.05 -24.70 3.69
C MET A 86 44.07 -23.57 4.71
N ALA A 87 44.07 -23.90 6.01
CA ALA A 87 44.09 -22.91 7.08
C ALA A 87 45.38 -22.07 7.04
N LYS A 88 46.51 -22.68 6.68
CA LYS A 88 47.77 -21.96 6.54
C LYS A 88 47.77 -21.03 5.32
N PHE A 89 47.36 -21.50 4.15
CA PHE A 89 47.29 -20.68 2.94
C PHE A 89 46.34 -19.50 3.08
N SER A 90 45.18 -19.66 3.74
CA SER A 90 44.29 -18.53 4.04
C SER A 90 44.90 -17.55 5.04
N SER A 91 45.68 -18.03 6.01
CA SER A 91 46.35 -17.15 6.99
C SER A 91 47.49 -16.31 6.40
N VAL A 92 48.00 -16.67 5.21
CA VAL A 92 49.11 -15.97 4.53
C VAL A 92 48.70 -15.36 3.19
N GLN A 93 47.39 -15.26 2.91
CA GLN A 93 46.82 -14.66 1.69
C GLN A 93 47.24 -15.34 0.36
N ASN A 94 47.65 -16.60 0.38
CA ASN A 94 47.96 -17.32 -0.85
C ASN A 94 46.69 -17.98 -1.41
N PHE A 95 45.76 -17.15 -1.92
CA PHE A 95 44.46 -17.60 -2.40
C PHE A 95 44.58 -18.53 -3.62
N GLY A 96 45.59 -18.35 -4.46
CA GLY A 96 45.85 -19.25 -5.58
C GLY A 96 46.23 -20.68 -5.14
N ALA A 97 47.01 -20.81 -4.06
CA ALA A 97 47.31 -22.11 -3.47
C ALA A 97 46.09 -22.71 -2.75
N LEU A 98 45.27 -21.88 -2.08
CA LEU A 98 44.02 -22.31 -1.46
C LEU A 98 43.02 -22.84 -2.52
N ASP A 99 42.82 -22.08 -3.60
CA ASP A 99 42.01 -22.47 -4.76
C ASP A 99 42.52 -23.80 -5.36
N ALA A 100 43.83 -23.90 -5.56
CA ALA A 100 44.47 -25.12 -6.06
C ALA A 100 44.28 -26.35 -5.15
N VAL A 101 44.16 -26.17 -3.83
CA VAL A 101 43.80 -27.28 -2.93
C VAL A 101 42.33 -27.64 -3.10
N THR A 102 41.44 -26.65 -3.07
CA THR A 102 39.99 -26.90 -3.04
C THR A 102 39.45 -27.48 -4.36
N ASP A 103 40.06 -27.15 -5.50
CA ASP A 103 39.69 -27.64 -6.85
C ASP A 103 39.78 -29.16 -6.99
N TYR A 104 40.75 -29.79 -6.32
CA TYR A 104 41.09 -31.20 -6.53
C TYR A 104 40.58 -32.11 -5.40
N LEU A 105 39.76 -31.58 -4.48
CA LEU A 105 39.15 -32.39 -3.42
C LEU A 105 38.08 -33.32 -3.98
N THR A 106 38.18 -34.60 -3.64
CA THR A 106 37.10 -35.57 -3.85
C THR A 106 35.92 -35.30 -2.93
N VAL A 107 34.73 -35.81 -3.27
CA VAL A 107 33.52 -35.67 -2.44
C VAL A 107 33.76 -36.14 -1.00
N ALA A 108 34.43 -37.29 -0.82
CA ALA A 108 34.74 -37.83 0.52
C ALA A 108 35.68 -36.91 1.33
N GLN A 109 36.68 -36.30 0.67
CA GLN A 109 37.59 -35.36 1.33
C GLN A 109 36.90 -34.06 1.71
N LYS A 110 36.02 -33.54 0.84
CA LYS A 110 35.19 -32.35 1.15
C LYS A 110 34.37 -32.58 2.43
N THR A 111 33.71 -33.73 2.54
CA THR A 111 32.96 -34.10 3.75
C THR A 111 33.86 -34.22 4.99
N ALA A 112 35.00 -34.90 4.89
CA ALA A 112 35.91 -35.08 6.01
C ALA A 112 36.52 -33.76 6.49
N ILE A 113 36.91 -32.88 5.58
CA ILE A 113 37.51 -31.57 5.87
C ILE A 113 36.45 -30.61 6.42
N GLY A 114 35.25 -30.56 5.83
CA GLY A 114 34.14 -29.74 6.33
C GLY A 114 33.74 -30.08 7.76
N ASN A 115 33.92 -31.34 8.18
CA ASN A 115 33.72 -31.79 9.56
C ASN A 115 34.85 -31.40 10.53
N SER A 116 35.92 -30.75 10.06
CA SER A 116 37.11 -30.44 10.86
C SER A 116 37.18 -28.95 11.27
N PRO A 117 37.84 -28.62 12.40
CA PRO A 117 38.11 -27.23 12.79
C PRO A 117 38.93 -26.44 11.76
N ASN A 118 39.67 -27.13 10.90
CA ASN A 118 40.53 -26.48 9.91
C ASN A 118 39.71 -25.79 8.80
N ALA A 119 38.55 -26.33 8.42
CA ALA A 119 37.66 -25.66 7.46
C ALA A 119 37.09 -24.35 8.07
N ALA A 120 36.67 -24.40 9.34
CA ALA A 120 36.23 -23.24 10.10
C ALA A 120 37.33 -22.17 10.20
N ASN A 121 38.54 -22.56 10.59
CA ASN A 121 39.70 -21.67 10.64
C ASN A 121 40.04 -21.07 9.27
N THR A 122 39.87 -21.85 8.19
CA THR A 122 40.12 -21.36 6.84
C THR A 122 39.21 -20.17 6.52
N LEU A 123 37.90 -20.30 6.78
CA LEU A 123 36.92 -19.23 6.57
C LEU A 123 37.18 -18.02 7.49
N LEU A 124 37.44 -18.26 8.79
CA LEU A 124 37.72 -17.17 9.73
C LEU A 124 39.03 -16.43 9.42
N ASN A 125 40.04 -17.09 8.86
CA ASN A 125 41.27 -16.39 8.46
C ASN A 125 41.02 -15.40 7.32
N LEU A 126 40.05 -15.67 6.44
CA LEU A 126 39.67 -14.75 5.35
C LEU A 126 39.02 -13.47 5.87
N THR A 127 38.51 -13.44 7.11
CA THR A 127 37.86 -12.25 7.69
C THR A 127 38.83 -11.30 8.41
N ARG A 128 40.10 -11.70 8.59
CA ARG A 128 41.08 -10.97 9.43
C ARG A 128 41.85 -9.88 8.68
N TRP A 129 41.62 -9.73 7.39
CA TRP A 129 42.43 -8.88 6.54
C TRP A 129 41.69 -7.60 6.19
N ASP A 130 42.36 -6.48 6.47
CA ASP A 130 41.90 -5.11 6.24
C ASP A 130 42.08 -4.76 4.76
N THR A 131 40.97 -4.61 4.07
CA THR A 131 40.87 -4.28 2.66
C THR A 131 40.82 -2.77 2.50
N THR A 132 41.97 -2.13 2.70
CA THR A 132 42.12 -0.71 2.35
C THR A 132 41.93 -0.42 0.85
N SER A 133 41.72 -1.44 0.02
CA SER A 133 41.41 -1.33 -1.41
C SER A 133 40.23 -2.21 -1.85
N ALA A 134 39.37 -1.66 -2.72
CA ALA A 134 38.25 -2.37 -3.34
C ALA A 134 38.67 -3.59 -4.18
N ALA A 135 39.93 -3.64 -4.63
CA ALA A 135 40.47 -4.79 -5.35
C ALA A 135 40.72 -5.98 -4.40
N ASP A 136 41.14 -5.69 -3.17
CA ASP A 136 41.34 -6.70 -2.13
C ASP A 136 39.98 -7.24 -1.66
N ASP A 137 38.96 -6.39 -1.50
CA ASP A 137 37.57 -6.80 -1.22
C ASP A 137 37.04 -7.79 -2.27
N ALA A 138 37.16 -7.44 -3.55
CA ALA A 138 36.71 -8.29 -4.64
C ALA A 138 37.43 -9.64 -4.66
N LEU A 139 38.73 -9.65 -4.33
CA LEU A 139 39.53 -10.87 -4.27
C LEU A 139 39.11 -11.76 -3.09
N ILE A 140 38.91 -11.19 -1.90
CA ILE A 140 38.41 -11.92 -0.72
C ILE A 140 37.03 -12.49 -1.03
N ALA A 141 36.11 -11.68 -1.54
CA ALA A 141 34.76 -12.12 -1.86
C ALA A 141 34.74 -13.26 -2.90
N SER A 142 35.57 -13.17 -3.94
CA SER A 142 35.70 -14.26 -4.93
C SER A 142 36.27 -15.55 -4.31
N THR A 143 37.24 -15.43 -3.41
CA THR A 143 37.85 -16.56 -2.70
C THR A 143 36.87 -17.20 -1.73
N VAL A 144 36.10 -16.40 -0.99
CA VAL A 144 35.04 -16.88 -0.08
C VAL A 144 33.95 -17.59 -0.87
N ARG A 145 33.50 -17.02 -2.00
CA ARG A 145 32.51 -17.62 -2.89
C ARG A 145 32.96 -18.99 -3.38
N ASP A 146 34.19 -19.09 -3.84
CA ASP A 146 34.76 -20.33 -4.35
C ASP A 146 34.93 -21.39 -3.24
N LEU A 147 35.44 -20.98 -2.07
CA LEU A 147 35.53 -21.85 -0.88
C LEU A 147 34.15 -22.41 -0.49
N MET A 148 33.16 -21.52 -0.35
CA MET A 148 31.80 -21.89 0.06
C MET A 148 31.11 -22.78 -0.98
N ALA A 149 31.32 -22.51 -2.28
CA ALA A 149 30.84 -23.38 -3.36
C ALA A 149 31.44 -24.79 -3.31
N LYS A 150 32.74 -24.89 -3.01
CA LYS A 150 33.47 -26.15 -3.07
C LYS A 150 33.29 -27.02 -1.83
N ILE A 151 33.30 -26.42 -0.64
CA ILE A 151 33.27 -27.15 0.65
C ILE A 151 32.23 -26.64 1.65
N GLY A 152 31.60 -25.48 1.42
CA GLY A 152 30.72 -24.81 2.39
C GLY A 152 29.56 -25.67 2.87
N ALA A 153 28.92 -26.43 1.98
CA ALA A 153 27.82 -27.33 2.33
C ALA A 153 28.21 -28.46 3.31
N GLN A 154 29.51 -28.76 3.43
CA GLN A 154 30.03 -29.79 4.35
C GLN A 154 30.55 -29.21 5.67
N MET A 155 30.60 -27.88 5.82
CA MET A 155 31.08 -27.22 7.03
C MET A 155 30.05 -27.35 8.16
N VAL A 156 30.36 -28.13 9.19
CA VAL A 156 29.44 -28.38 10.33
C VAL A 156 29.57 -27.37 11.46
N ASP A 157 30.70 -26.66 11.55
CA ASP A 157 30.90 -25.61 12.55
C ASP A 157 30.16 -24.32 12.16
N THR A 158 28.86 -24.32 12.45
CA THR A 158 27.95 -23.20 12.17
C THR A 158 28.25 -21.97 13.04
N ASN A 159 28.92 -22.13 14.18
CA ASN A 159 29.39 -21.00 14.99
C ASN A 159 30.50 -20.23 14.27
N ALA A 160 31.45 -20.94 13.66
CA ALA A 160 32.50 -20.29 12.86
C ALA A 160 31.94 -19.57 11.63
N ILE A 161 30.95 -20.17 10.96
CA ILE A 161 30.24 -19.51 9.84
C ILE A 161 29.53 -18.24 10.32
N GLY A 162 28.79 -18.32 11.43
CA GLY A 162 28.11 -17.15 12.02
C GLY A 162 29.07 -16.04 12.47
N GLN A 163 30.22 -16.41 13.04
CA GLN A 163 31.30 -15.46 13.39
C GLN A 163 31.89 -14.78 12.14
N ALA A 164 32.09 -15.54 11.06
CA ALA A 164 32.57 -14.98 9.80
C ALA A 164 31.57 -13.96 9.23
N MET A 165 30.28 -14.29 9.20
CA MET A 165 29.22 -13.36 8.80
C MET A 165 29.22 -12.07 9.63
N THR A 166 29.36 -12.21 10.96
CA THR A 166 29.41 -11.05 11.87
C THR A 166 30.65 -10.20 11.62
N THR A 167 31.78 -10.82 11.25
CA THR A 167 33.02 -10.08 10.98
C THR A 167 32.96 -9.38 9.63
N PHE A 168 32.52 -10.07 8.56
CA PHE A 168 32.36 -9.46 7.23
C PHE A 168 31.43 -8.24 7.26
N SER A 169 30.27 -8.35 7.92
CA SER A 169 29.38 -7.20 8.13
C SER A 169 30.01 -6.08 8.97
N GLY A 170 30.85 -6.41 9.94
CA GLY A 170 31.54 -5.44 10.79
C GLY A 170 32.67 -4.68 10.07
N ILE A 171 33.28 -5.27 9.04
CA ILE A 171 34.34 -4.64 8.24
C ILE A 171 33.83 -4.05 6.91
N GLY A 172 32.57 -4.27 6.55
CA GLY A 172 31.94 -3.66 5.37
C GLY A 172 32.08 -4.46 4.08
N ASP A 173 32.59 -5.70 4.15
CA ASP A 173 32.70 -6.58 2.98
C ASP A 173 31.37 -7.32 2.74
N PHE A 174 30.39 -6.60 2.20
CA PHE A 174 29.05 -7.13 1.94
C PHE A 174 29.05 -8.19 0.83
N THR A 175 30.02 -8.16 -0.09
CA THR A 175 30.12 -9.14 -1.18
C THR A 175 30.61 -10.48 -0.66
N ALA A 176 31.56 -10.51 0.28
CA ALA A 176 31.95 -11.73 0.96
C ALA A 176 30.83 -12.25 1.88
N LEU A 177 30.09 -11.37 2.55
CA LEU A 177 28.92 -11.76 3.34
C LEU A 177 27.87 -12.47 2.46
N ASP A 178 27.50 -11.89 1.32
CA ASP A 178 26.58 -12.49 0.34
C ASP A 178 27.09 -13.84 -0.17
N ALA A 179 28.39 -13.93 -0.47
CA ALA A 179 29.01 -15.19 -0.87
C ALA A 179 28.94 -16.28 0.21
N VAL A 180 28.95 -15.94 1.50
CA VAL A 180 28.71 -16.92 2.57
C VAL A 180 27.24 -17.36 2.56
N THR A 181 26.28 -16.43 2.49
CA THR A 181 24.85 -16.74 2.63
C THR A 181 24.30 -17.55 1.45
N ASP A 182 24.81 -17.34 0.24
CA ASP A 182 24.43 -18.02 -1.01
C ASP A 182 24.54 -19.55 -0.93
N TYR A 183 25.56 -20.05 -0.23
CA TYR A 183 25.91 -21.48 -0.23
C TYR A 183 25.52 -22.21 1.06
N LEU A 184 24.80 -21.55 1.97
CA LEU A 184 24.31 -22.21 3.18
C LEU A 184 23.22 -23.23 2.85
N THR A 185 23.39 -24.43 3.38
CA THR A 185 22.35 -25.46 3.39
C THR A 185 21.21 -25.09 4.34
N SER A 186 20.02 -25.67 4.14
CA SER A 186 18.88 -25.44 5.05
C SER A 186 19.21 -25.75 6.52
N THR A 187 19.99 -26.81 6.78
CA THR A 187 20.43 -27.16 8.14
C THR A 187 21.35 -26.10 8.74
N GLN A 188 22.30 -25.56 7.96
CA GLN A 188 23.17 -24.48 8.43
C GLN A 188 22.37 -23.20 8.68
N LYS A 189 21.43 -22.84 7.79
CA LYS A 189 20.54 -21.69 7.97
C LYS A 189 19.76 -21.77 9.29
N THR A 190 19.17 -22.92 9.59
CA THR A 190 18.47 -23.14 10.87
C THR A 190 19.42 -23.04 12.06
N ALA A 191 20.58 -23.71 12.00
CA ALA A 191 21.54 -23.68 13.11
C ALA A 191 22.07 -22.26 13.38
N ILE A 192 22.41 -21.50 12.34
CA ILE A 192 22.91 -20.13 12.44
C ILE A 192 21.80 -19.18 12.91
N GLY A 193 20.58 -19.32 12.39
CA GLY A 193 19.41 -18.53 12.82
C GLY A 193 19.03 -18.73 14.28
N ASN A 194 19.40 -19.87 14.88
CA ASN A 194 19.24 -20.12 16.32
C ASN A 194 20.32 -19.45 17.19
N THR A 195 21.27 -18.71 16.60
CA THR A 195 22.35 -18.01 17.31
C THR A 195 22.22 -16.48 17.19
N PRO A 196 22.86 -15.69 18.06
CA PRO A 196 22.90 -14.24 17.92
C PRO A 196 23.64 -13.73 16.67
N SER A 197 24.31 -14.60 15.91
CA SER A 197 25.18 -14.21 14.80
C SER A 197 24.45 -13.41 13.72
N VAL A 198 23.24 -13.82 13.34
CA VAL A 198 22.45 -13.10 12.30
C VAL A 198 22.01 -11.75 12.81
N ALA A 199 21.57 -11.66 14.07
CA ALA A 199 21.18 -10.40 14.68
C ALA A 199 22.37 -9.44 14.82
N ASN A 200 23.54 -9.92 15.24
CA ASN A 200 24.76 -9.12 15.30
C ASN A 200 25.19 -8.66 13.90
N THR A 201 25.03 -9.51 12.88
CA THR A 201 25.29 -9.16 11.48
C THR A 201 24.38 -8.01 11.04
N LEU A 202 23.08 -8.10 11.29
CA LEU A 202 22.12 -7.03 10.99
C LEU A 202 22.41 -5.73 11.77
N GLN A 203 22.79 -5.83 13.05
CA GLN A 203 23.19 -4.66 13.84
C GLN A 203 24.46 -4.00 13.31
N ASN A 204 25.42 -4.77 12.81
CA ASN A 204 26.61 -4.21 12.16
C ASN A 204 26.24 -3.49 10.86
N LEU A 205 25.36 -4.07 10.04
CA LEU A 205 24.84 -3.42 8.83
C LEU A 205 24.18 -2.08 9.16
N ALA A 206 23.38 -2.01 10.23
CA ALA A 206 22.74 -0.78 10.69
C ALA A 206 23.68 0.28 11.30
N ARG A 207 24.98 -0.02 11.45
CA ARG A 207 25.98 0.92 12.00
C ARG A 207 26.83 1.60 10.93
N TRP A 208 26.76 1.12 9.70
CA TRP A 208 27.47 1.76 8.59
C TRP A 208 26.79 3.09 8.31
N ASP A 209 27.50 4.18 8.62
CA ASP A 209 27.07 5.55 8.37
C ASP A 209 27.30 5.87 6.89
N THR A 210 26.21 5.91 6.16
CA THR A 210 26.16 6.06 4.71
C THR A 210 25.86 7.51 4.40
N THR A 211 26.92 8.29 4.21
CA THR A 211 26.81 9.65 3.68
C THR A 211 26.34 9.70 2.20
N SER A 212 26.04 8.54 1.58
CA SER A 212 25.62 8.42 0.19
C SER A 212 24.44 7.44 0.02
N ALA A 213 23.47 7.85 -0.80
CA ALA A 213 22.30 7.04 -1.16
C ALA A 213 22.64 5.72 -1.88
N ALA A 214 23.84 5.62 -2.48
CA ALA A 214 24.31 4.38 -3.10
C ALA A 214 24.69 3.34 -2.04
N ASP A 215 25.24 3.80 -0.92
CA ASP A 215 25.61 2.91 0.18
C ASP A 215 24.36 2.47 0.96
N ASP A 216 23.36 3.36 1.12
CA ASP A 216 22.03 3.00 1.66
C ASP A 216 21.38 1.88 0.84
N ALA A 217 21.36 2.04 -0.49
CA ALA A 217 20.80 1.03 -1.39
C ALA A 217 21.53 -0.31 -1.29
N LEU A 218 22.86 -0.28 -1.12
CA LEU A 218 23.68 -1.48 -0.95
C LEU A 218 23.38 -2.18 0.38
N ILE A 219 23.31 -1.44 1.49
CA ILE A 219 22.93 -1.99 2.80
C ILE A 219 21.53 -2.59 2.74
N ALA A 220 20.55 -1.85 2.22
CA ALA A 220 19.18 -2.32 2.11
C ALA A 220 19.07 -3.60 1.26
N SER A 221 19.81 -3.68 0.14
CA SER A 221 19.85 -4.89 -0.69
C SER A 221 20.47 -6.09 0.05
N THR A 222 21.53 -5.85 0.83
CA THR A 222 22.22 -6.86 1.64
C THR A 222 21.33 -7.37 2.78
N VAL A 223 20.62 -6.46 3.45
CA VAL A 223 19.65 -6.78 4.50
C VAL A 223 18.50 -7.61 3.91
N ARG A 224 17.94 -7.20 2.77
CA ARG A 224 16.87 -7.90 2.07
C ARG A 224 17.28 -9.34 1.75
N ASP A 225 18.46 -9.50 1.18
CA ASP A 225 18.99 -10.80 0.80
C ASP A 225 19.25 -11.70 2.02
N LEU A 226 19.86 -11.16 3.08
CA LEU A 226 20.10 -11.88 4.33
C LEU A 226 18.79 -12.35 4.97
N MET A 227 17.79 -11.47 5.04
CA MET A 227 16.47 -11.77 5.60
C MET A 227 15.70 -12.78 4.75
N ALA A 228 15.78 -12.69 3.42
CA ALA A 228 15.22 -13.69 2.51
C ALA A 228 15.86 -15.07 2.69
N LYS A 229 17.18 -15.12 2.87
CA LYS A 229 17.93 -16.37 2.94
C LYS A 229 17.87 -17.05 4.31
N ILE A 230 17.90 -16.30 5.41
CA ILE A 230 18.06 -16.81 6.78
C ILE A 230 17.01 -16.26 7.75
N GLY A 231 16.39 -15.10 7.48
CA GLY A 231 15.53 -14.38 8.41
C GLY A 231 14.39 -15.22 9.02
N ALA A 232 13.75 -16.08 8.22
CA ALA A 232 12.68 -16.97 8.69
C ALA A 232 13.15 -18.01 9.74
N GLN A 233 14.45 -18.29 9.82
CA GLN A 233 15.05 -19.22 10.77
C GLN A 233 15.50 -18.55 12.08
N MET A 234 15.42 -17.22 12.17
CA MET A 234 15.84 -16.48 13.35
C MET A 234 14.84 -16.67 14.50
N VAL A 235 15.30 -17.26 15.60
CA VAL A 235 14.47 -17.50 16.80
C VAL A 235 14.42 -16.27 17.71
N ASP A 236 15.49 -15.48 17.76
CA ASP A 236 15.56 -14.28 18.59
C ASP A 236 14.83 -13.09 17.94
N SER A 237 13.50 -13.12 18.05
CA SER A 237 12.63 -12.03 17.56
C SER A 237 12.86 -10.71 18.30
N TYR A 238 13.38 -10.75 19.53
CA TYR A 238 13.70 -9.54 20.29
C TYR A 238 14.88 -8.79 19.66
N ALA A 239 15.89 -9.52 19.19
CA ALA A 239 17.02 -8.93 18.48
C ALA A 239 16.62 -8.37 17.11
N ILE A 240 15.68 -9.00 16.39
CA ILE A 240 15.09 -8.45 15.17
C ILE A 240 14.39 -7.11 15.46
N GLY A 241 13.62 -7.02 16.55
CA GLY A 241 13.00 -5.77 16.97
C GLY A 241 14.01 -4.65 17.25
N GLN A 242 15.16 -4.96 17.87
CA GLN A 242 16.24 -3.97 18.07
C GLN A 242 16.82 -3.46 16.75
N VAL A 243 17.00 -4.36 15.78
CA VAL A 243 17.46 -4.00 14.43
C VAL A 243 16.47 -3.06 13.76
N MET A 244 15.17 -3.35 13.83
CA MET A 244 14.12 -2.45 13.30
C MET A 244 14.18 -1.06 13.95
N THR A 245 14.33 -1.01 15.28
CA THR A 245 14.45 0.26 16.02
C THR A 245 15.70 1.03 15.63
N THR A 246 16.79 0.32 15.27
CA THR A 246 18.04 0.94 14.84
C THR A 246 17.90 1.55 13.46
N PHE A 247 17.38 0.79 12.47
CA PHE A 247 17.15 1.29 11.12
C PHE A 247 16.20 2.49 11.09
N SER A 248 15.09 2.43 11.84
CA SER A 248 14.17 3.56 11.93
C SER A 248 14.79 4.78 12.63
N GLY A 249 15.70 4.56 13.59
CA GLY A 249 16.38 5.63 14.31
C GLY A 249 17.40 6.39 13.47
N ILE A 250 17.97 5.75 12.44
CA ILE A 250 18.94 6.38 11.52
C ILE A 250 18.29 6.88 10.22
N GLY A 251 17.04 6.53 9.94
CA GLY A 251 16.32 6.95 8.74
C GLY A 251 16.48 6.04 7.52
N ASP A 252 17.05 4.84 7.67
CA ASP A 252 17.16 3.86 6.57
C ASP A 252 15.86 3.06 6.43
N PHE A 253 14.85 3.70 5.83
CA PHE A 253 13.52 3.12 5.66
C PHE A 253 13.50 1.96 4.67
N THR A 254 14.44 1.91 3.72
CA THR A 254 14.54 0.83 2.73
C THR A 254 15.04 -0.46 3.38
N ALA A 255 16.04 -0.36 4.26
CA ALA A 255 16.48 -1.51 5.05
C ALA A 255 15.43 -1.95 6.07
N LEU A 256 14.71 -1.01 6.69
CA LEU A 256 13.60 -1.34 7.58
C LEU A 256 12.50 -2.13 6.85
N ASP A 257 12.08 -1.67 5.68
CA ASP A 257 11.11 -2.36 4.83
C ASP A 257 11.60 -3.78 4.48
N ALA A 258 12.86 -3.90 4.05
CA ALA A 258 13.50 -5.18 3.77
C ALA A 258 13.51 -6.15 4.96
N VAL A 259 13.62 -5.67 6.22
CA VAL A 259 13.47 -6.53 7.40
C VAL A 259 12.03 -7.00 7.55
N THR A 260 11.06 -6.08 7.42
CA THR A 260 9.65 -6.36 7.70
C THR A 260 9.01 -7.29 6.67
N ASP A 261 9.44 -7.25 5.40
CA ASP A 261 9.00 -8.09 4.28
C ASP A 261 9.10 -9.59 4.57
N TYR A 262 10.14 -10.01 5.30
CA TYR A 262 10.46 -11.42 5.49
C TYR A 262 10.15 -11.94 6.90
N LEU A 263 9.44 -11.17 7.72
CA LEU A 263 9.01 -11.63 9.05
C LEU A 263 7.96 -12.74 8.95
N THR A 264 8.22 -13.84 9.64
CA THR A 264 7.22 -14.91 9.85
C THR A 264 6.11 -14.45 10.79
N ALA A 265 4.95 -15.11 10.74
CA ALA A 265 3.83 -14.79 11.65
C ALA A 265 4.23 -14.84 13.14
N ALA A 266 5.06 -15.82 13.54
CA ALA A 266 5.55 -15.93 14.91
C ALA A 266 6.45 -14.76 15.31
N GLN A 267 7.35 -14.33 14.41
CA GLN A 267 8.21 -13.17 14.64
C GLN A 267 7.40 -11.88 14.74
N LYS A 268 6.40 -11.68 13.86
CA LYS A 268 5.48 -10.53 13.90
C LYS A 268 4.78 -10.42 15.26
N THR A 269 4.24 -11.52 15.77
CA THR A 269 3.62 -11.55 17.11
C THR A 269 4.62 -11.27 18.23
N ALA A 270 5.81 -11.88 18.19
CA ALA A 270 6.82 -11.67 19.22
C ALA A 270 7.35 -10.23 19.24
N ILE A 271 7.56 -9.61 18.08
CA ILE A 271 7.99 -8.22 17.93
C ILE A 271 6.88 -7.26 18.37
N GLY A 272 5.63 -7.50 17.94
CA GLY A 272 4.48 -6.70 18.36
C GLY A 272 4.23 -6.72 19.88
N ASN A 273 4.52 -7.85 20.53
CA ASN A 273 4.48 -7.98 21.99
C ASN A 273 5.65 -7.30 22.72
N SER A 274 6.61 -6.73 22.00
CA SER A 274 7.82 -6.09 22.55
C SER A 274 7.73 -4.56 22.41
N PRO A 275 8.49 -3.79 23.21
CA PRO A 275 8.52 -2.32 23.08
C PRO A 275 9.14 -1.83 21.75
N HIS A 276 9.85 -2.71 21.02
CA HIS A 276 10.59 -2.33 19.81
C HIS A 276 9.68 -1.93 18.66
N ALA A 277 8.52 -2.56 18.50
CA ALA A 277 7.57 -2.17 17.47
C ALA A 277 7.07 -0.73 17.69
N GLY A 278 6.70 -0.39 18.93
CA GLY A 278 6.28 0.95 19.32
C GLY A 278 7.40 1.98 19.18
N ASN A 279 8.63 1.64 19.62
CA ASN A 279 9.80 2.50 19.45
C ASN A 279 10.15 2.72 17.98
N THR A 280 9.99 1.69 17.13
CA THR A 280 10.22 1.80 15.68
C THR A 280 9.28 2.84 15.10
N LEU A 281 7.99 2.76 15.43
CA LEU A 281 6.98 3.72 14.99
C LEU A 281 7.25 5.15 15.51
N LEU A 282 7.68 5.29 16.77
CA LEU A 282 8.03 6.58 17.35
C LEU A 282 9.26 7.22 16.70
N ASN A 283 10.25 6.42 16.29
CA ASN A 283 11.41 6.92 15.56
C ASN A 283 11.01 7.44 14.18
N LEU A 284 10.13 6.73 13.46
CA LEU A 284 9.58 7.19 12.17
C LEU A 284 8.90 8.56 12.33
N ALA A 285 8.13 8.75 13.40
CA ALA A 285 7.44 10.02 13.68
C ALA A 285 8.35 11.18 14.10
N ARG A 286 9.60 10.91 14.48
CA ARG A 286 10.59 11.91 14.91
C ARG A 286 11.53 12.34 13.80
N TRP A 287 11.47 11.66 12.66
CA TRP A 287 12.31 12.00 11.53
C TRP A 287 11.70 13.22 10.85
N ASP A 288 12.26 14.39 11.16
CA ASP A 288 11.88 15.69 10.60
C ASP A 288 12.40 15.75 9.17
N SER A 289 11.52 15.51 8.20
CA SER A 289 11.88 15.70 6.80
C SER A 289 11.88 17.19 6.46
N PRO A 290 12.98 17.74 5.92
CA PRO A 290 12.99 19.08 5.37
C PRO A 290 12.24 19.19 4.02
N SER A 291 11.65 18.12 3.48
CA SER A 291 10.99 18.10 2.17
C SER A 291 9.69 17.27 2.12
N ALA A 292 8.71 17.75 1.36
CA ALA A 292 7.42 17.06 1.15
C ALA A 292 7.53 15.70 0.43
N THR A 293 8.65 15.43 -0.26
CA THR A 293 8.88 14.13 -0.91
C THR A 293 9.30 13.04 0.07
N ASP A 294 9.96 13.38 1.17
CA ASP A 294 10.34 12.37 2.16
C ASP A 294 9.16 12.04 3.10
N ASP A 295 8.21 12.95 3.29
CA ASP A 295 6.96 12.71 4.03
C ASP A 295 6.12 11.58 3.39
N ALA A 296 6.01 11.59 2.05
CA ALA A 296 5.33 10.52 1.32
C ALA A 296 6.03 9.15 1.48
N GLY A 297 7.36 9.15 1.60
CA GLY A 297 8.16 7.95 1.88
C GLY A 297 7.91 7.41 3.28
N ILE A 298 7.88 8.29 4.29
CA ILE A 298 7.61 7.92 5.69
C ILE A 298 6.20 7.33 5.81
N ALA A 299 5.18 7.98 5.25
CA ALA A 299 3.82 7.48 5.27
C ALA A 299 3.68 6.08 4.64
N ALA A 300 4.39 5.82 3.52
CA ALA A 300 4.41 4.49 2.89
C ALA A 300 5.06 3.45 3.80
N THR A 301 6.20 3.76 4.43
CA THR A 301 6.88 2.87 5.38
C THR A 301 6.03 2.61 6.63
N VAL A 302 5.35 3.64 7.15
CA VAL A 302 4.43 3.49 8.30
C VAL A 302 3.26 2.58 7.94
N ARG A 303 2.63 2.80 6.78
CA ARG A 303 1.53 1.97 6.29
C ARG A 303 1.94 0.51 6.17
N ASP A 304 3.09 0.26 5.57
CA ASP A 304 3.62 -1.08 5.40
C ASP A 304 3.94 -1.77 6.75
N LEU A 305 4.60 -1.04 7.67
CA LEU A 305 4.86 -1.52 9.02
C LEU A 305 3.56 -1.88 9.75
N MET A 306 2.57 -0.99 9.70
CA MET A 306 1.28 -1.17 10.36
C MET A 306 0.47 -2.31 9.74
N ALA A 307 0.51 -2.48 8.41
CA ALA A 307 -0.08 -3.64 7.73
C ALA A 307 0.56 -4.96 8.16
N LYS A 308 1.89 -4.98 8.36
CA LYS A 308 2.63 -6.20 8.66
C LYS A 308 2.60 -6.58 10.14
N ILE A 309 2.72 -5.62 11.06
CA ILE A 309 2.84 -5.88 12.51
C ILE A 309 1.84 -5.10 13.39
N GLY A 310 1.13 -4.11 12.85
CA GLY A 310 0.30 -3.16 13.62
C GLY A 310 -0.72 -3.85 14.53
N ALA A 311 -1.44 -4.85 14.01
CA ALA A 311 -2.44 -5.60 14.79
C ALA A 311 -1.85 -6.39 15.98
N GLN A 312 -0.54 -6.64 15.99
CA GLN A 312 0.15 -7.36 17.07
C GLN A 312 0.80 -6.43 18.10
N MET A 313 0.80 -5.11 17.87
CA MET A 313 1.46 -4.14 18.75
C MET A 313 0.69 -3.96 20.06
N VAL A 314 1.28 -4.37 21.18
CA VAL A 314 0.61 -4.29 22.50
C VAL A 314 0.87 -3.00 23.26
N ASP A 315 1.95 -2.28 22.94
CA ASP A 315 2.31 -1.02 23.60
C ASP A 315 1.50 0.16 23.02
N THR A 316 0.27 0.30 23.50
CA THR A 316 -0.65 1.36 23.08
C THR A 316 -0.20 2.76 23.50
N ASN A 317 0.68 2.89 24.50
CA ASN A 317 1.26 4.17 24.89
C ASN A 317 2.27 4.64 23.84
N ALA A 318 3.12 3.75 23.33
CA ALA A 318 4.03 4.07 22.24
C ALA A 318 3.29 4.42 20.93
N ILE A 319 2.21 3.69 20.61
CA ILE A 319 1.33 4.03 19.47
C ILE A 319 0.72 5.42 19.66
N GLY A 320 0.15 5.72 20.83
CA GLY A 320 -0.41 7.03 21.14
C GLY A 320 0.62 8.16 21.00
N GLN A 321 1.84 7.97 21.50
CA GLN A 321 2.93 8.95 21.34
C GLN A 321 3.30 9.16 19.86
N ALA A 322 3.38 8.09 19.07
CA ALA A 322 3.64 8.21 17.64
C ALA A 322 2.52 8.99 16.93
N MET A 323 1.25 8.73 17.24
CA MET A 323 0.12 9.52 16.71
C MET A 323 0.26 11.01 17.04
N THR A 324 0.64 11.36 18.28
CA THR A 324 0.86 12.76 18.66
C THR A 324 2.05 13.40 17.94
N ALA A 325 3.08 12.60 17.61
CA ALA A 325 4.26 13.07 16.89
C ALA A 325 3.94 13.30 15.40
N PHE A 326 3.34 12.33 14.71
CA PHE A 326 2.92 12.46 13.30
C PHE A 326 1.96 13.63 13.09
N SER A 327 0.93 13.74 13.94
CA SER A 327 0.01 14.88 13.90
C SER A 327 0.69 16.21 14.19
N GLY A 328 1.69 16.25 15.09
CA GLY A 328 2.42 17.46 15.46
C GLY A 328 3.31 18.01 14.36
N ILE A 329 3.93 17.15 13.56
CA ILE A 329 4.62 17.53 12.31
C ILE A 329 3.63 17.71 11.14
N GLY A 330 2.40 17.21 11.32
CA GLY A 330 1.28 17.21 10.39
C GLY A 330 1.53 16.38 9.14
N ASP A 331 2.17 15.20 9.34
CA ASP A 331 2.17 14.10 8.40
C ASP A 331 0.86 13.30 8.61
N PHE A 332 -0.22 13.80 8.01
CA PHE A 332 -1.54 13.21 8.16
C PHE A 332 -1.66 11.87 7.44
N ALA A 333 -0.87 11.63 6.39
CA ALA A 333 -0.83 10.36 5.69
C ALA A 333 -0.24 9.24 6.56
N ALA A 334 0.82 9.53 7.32
CA ALA A 334 1.35 8.60 8.31
C ALA A 334 0.41 8.42 9.51
N LEU A 335 -0.24 9.49 9.97
CA LEU A 335 -1.26 9.41 11.02
C LEU A 335 -2.40 8.46 10.60
N ASP A 336 -2.92 8.66 9.40
CA ASP A 336 -3.97 7.85 8.80
C ASP A 336 -3.55 6.38 8.65
N ALA A 337 -2.33 6.16 8.14
CA ALA A 337 -1.74 4.83 8.04
C ALA A 337 -1.59 4.13 9.41
N VAL A 338 -1.41 4.86 10.51
CA VAL A 338 -1.47 4.27 11.86
C VAL A 338 -2.90 3.89 12.21
N THR A 339 -3.85 4.81 12.08
CA THR A 339 -5.22 4.64 12.61
C THR A 339 -6.04 3.58 11.87
N ASP A 340 -5.76 3.35 10.59
CA ASP A 340 -6.41 2.33 9.74
C ASP A 340 -6.18 0.90 10.22
N TYR A 341 -4.95 0.60 10.65
CA TYR A 341 -4.52 -0.75 10.97
C TYR A 341 -4.66 -1.09 12.46
N LEU A 342 -5.15 -0.15 13.29
CA LEU A 342 -5.42 -0.44 14.69
C LEU A 342 -6.67 -1.31 14.85
N THR A 343 -6.53 -2.35 15.65
CA THR A 343 -7.65 -3.20 16.09
C THR A 343 -8.60 -2.41 16.99
N THR A 344 -9.86 -2.87 17.09
CA THR A 344 -10.86 -2.28 18.00
C THR A 344 -10.38 -2.21 19.45
N THR A 345 -9.62 -3.21 19.91
CA THR A 345 -9.05 -3.23 21.26
C THR A 345 -7.95 -2.17 21.45
N GLN A 346 -7.07 -2.00 20.47
CA GLN A 346 -6.04 -0.95 20.52
C GLN A 346 -6.68 0.44 20.48
N LYS A 347 -7.66 0.66 19.58
CA LYS A 347 -8.44 1.90 19.49
C LYS A 347 -9.07 2.23 20.86
N ALA A 348 -9.75 1.28 21.48
CA ALA A 348 -10.36 1.48 22.81
C ALA A 348 -9.32 1.79 23.91
N ALA A 349 -8.14 1.17 23.88
CA ALA A 349 -7.09 1.41 24.86
C ALA A 349 -6.44 2.80 24.70
N ILE A 350 -6.12 3.20 23.47
CA ILE A 350 -5.51 4.51 23.15
C ILE A 350 -6.48 5.65 23.44
N ASN A 351 -7.78 5.41 23.21
CA ASN A 351 -8.83 6.40 23.39
C ASN A 351 -9.05 6.81 24.86
N ASN A 352 -8.57 6.03 25.83
CA ASN A 352 -8.54 6.41 27.24
C ASN A 352 -7.27 7.18 27.63
N THR A 353 -6.45 7.60 26.66
CA THR A 353 -5.25 8.41 26.87
C THR A 353 -5.41 9.79 26.23
N PRO A 354 -4.68 10.82 26.70
CA PRO A 354 -4.66 12.15 26.07
C PRO A 354 -4.20 12.16 24.60
N SER A 355 -3.59 11.08 24.12
CA SER A 355 -2.95 11.02 22.80
C SER A 355 -3.91 11.32 21.65
N VAL A 356 -5.16 10.82 21.73
CA VAL A 356 -6.20 11.08 20.71
C VAL A 356 -6.58 12.55 20.70
N GLY A 357 -6.83 13.13 21.88
CA GLY A 357 -7.17 14.56 22.00
C GLY A 357 -6.04 15.48 21.54
N ILE A 358 -4.79 15.16 21.88
CA ILE A 358 -3.61 15.91 21.42
C ILE A 358 -3.46 15.80 19.91
N ALA A 359 -3.57 14.60 19.34
CA ALA A 359 -3.45 14.42 17.90
C ALA A 359 -4.52 15.19 17.13
N LEU A 360 -5.77 15.16 17.62
CA LEU A 360 -6.86 15.96 17.06
C LEU A 360 -6.57 17.47 17.13
N MET A 361 -6.07 17.97 18.27
CA MET A 361 -5.69 19.39 18.37
C MET A 361 -4.54 19.76 17.42
N ASN A 362 -3.58 18.88 17.20
CA ASN A 362 -2.48 19.13 16.26
C ASN A 362 -2.99 19.19 14.81
N VAL A 363 -3.92 18.31 14.43
CA VAL A 363 -4.59 18.34 13.12
C VAL A 363 -5.30 19.67 12.91
N ILE A 364 -6.10 20.09 13.90
CA ILE A 364 -6.88 21.34 13.83
C ILE A 364 -5.97 22.57 13.86
N GLY A 365 -4.90 22.54 14.64
CA GLY A 365 -3.98 23.65 14.86
C GLY A 365 -3.00 23.91 13.72
N LYS A 366 -2.91 23.04 12.71
CA LYS A 366 -2.03 23.26 11.56
C LYS A 366 -2.68 24.29 10.63
N ASP A 367 -2.05 25.46 10.51
CA ASP A 367 -2.42 26.49 9.54
C ASP A 367 -1.61 26.25 8.26
N SER A 368 -2.30 25.95 7.15
CA SER A 368 -1.73 26.10 5.81
C SER A 368 -2.07 27.52 5.31
N PRO A 369 -1.22 28.12 4.45
CA PRO A 369 -1.40 29.51 4.03
C PRO A 369 -2.57 29.75 3.05
N ASP A 370 -3.48 28.80 2.81
CA ASP A 370 -4.51 28.88 1.76
C ASP A 370 -5.94 28.56 2.26
N THR A 371 -6.73 29.60 2.52
CA THR A 371 -7.87 29.58 3.45
C THR A 371 -9.18 28.95 2.93
N THR A 372 -9.21 28.33 1.75
CA THR A 372 -10.46 27.73 1.19
C THR A 372 -10.36 26.22 0.97
N ASP A 373 -9.22 25.70 0.50
CA ASP A 373 -9.00 24.24 0.39
C ASP A 373 -8.71 23.60 1.77
N ASP A 374 -8.16 24.38 2.70
CA ASP A 374 -7.78 23.91 4.04
C ASP A 374 -8.99 23.53 4.90
N ASN A 375 -10.14 24.20 4.75
CA ASN A 375 -11.32 23.88 5.56
C ASN A 375 -11.93 22.52 5.16
N LEU A 376 -11.93 22.20 3.87
CA LEU A 376 -12.34 20.90 3.35
C LEU A 376 -11.35 19.80 3.77
N MET A 377 -10.04 20.06 3.65
CA MET A 377 -9.00 19.12 4.08
C MET A 377 -9.07 18.86 5.60
N ILE A 378 -9.19 19.90 6.43
CA ILE A 378 -9.32 19.75 7.89
C ILE A 378 -10.60 19.01 8.23
N ARG A 379 -11.73 19.33 7.57
CA ARG A 379 -12.99 18.62 7.76
C ARG A 379 -12.81 17.13 7.49
N ASP A 380 -12.29 16.77 6.32
CA ASP A 380 -12.18 15.36 5.91
C ASP A 380 -11.23 14.59 6.82
N VAL A 381 -10.07 15.18 7.18
CA VAL A 381 -9.12 14.56 8.12
C VAL A 381 -9.71 14.44 9.52
N VAL A 382 -10.45 15.45 10.01
CA VAL A 382 -11.11 15.41 11.33
C VAL A 382 -12.22 14.36 11.34
N ARG A 383 -13.07 14.33 10.32
CA ARG A 383 -14.17 13.36 10.17
C ARG A 383 -13.63 11.93 10.12
N ASP A 384 -12.61 11.69 9.29
CA ASP A 384 -11.95 10.39 9.20
C ASP A 384 -11.31 9.98 10.54
N PHE A 385 -10.52 10.87 11.15
CA PHE A 385 -9.85 10.60 12.42
C PHE A 385 -10.87 10.28 13.53
N ILE A 386 -11.94 11.07 13.61
CA ILE A 386 -13.00 10.85 14.58
C ILE A 386 -13.72 9.55 14.27
N SER A 387 -14.10 9.24 13.03
CA SER A 387 -14.78 7.98 12.69
C SER A 387 -14.02 6.74 13.21
N LYS A 388 -12.68 6.79 13.19
CA LYS A 388 -11.79 5.69 13.60
C LYS A 388 -11.67 5.55 15.11
N PHE A 389 -11.89 6.60 15.88
CA PHE A 389 -11.86 6.55 17.35
C PHE A 389 -13.25 6.77 17.93
N VAL A 390 -13.73 5.83 18.74
CA VAL A 390 -14.92 6.10 19.56
C VAL A 390 -14.51 7.10 20.61
N VAL A 391 -14.57 8.42 20.36
CA VAL A 391 -14.16 9.45 21.32
C VAL A 391 -15.03 9.30 22.58
N SER A 392 -14.53 8.54 23.56
CA SER A 392 -15.28 8.20 24.75
C SER A 392 -14.95 9.29 25.75
N ALA A 393 -15.99 9.90 26.30
CA ALA A 393 -15.91 10.97 27.28
C ALA A 393 -15.36 10.46 28.65
N ASP A 394 -14.12 9.98 28.69
CA ASP A 394 -13.34 10.00 29.92
C ASP A 394 -12.75 11.41 30.10
N SER A 395 -12.62 11.80 31.36
CA SER A 395 -12.05 13.06 31.86
C SER A 395 -10.76 13.52 31.17
N SER A 396 -9.98 12.60 30.62
CA SER A 396 -8.69 12.90 29.98
C SER A 396 -8.83 13.56 28.60
N ASN A 397 -9.87 13.25 27.82
CA ASN A 397 -10.05 13.75 26.44
C ASN A 397 -11.11 14.85 26.30
N SER A 398 -12.01 14.99 27.27
CA SER A 398 -13.07 16.01 27.24
C SER A 398 -12.52 17.43 27.13
N ALA A 399 -11.44 17.77 27.83
CA ALA A 399 -10.82 19.10 27.73
C ALA A 399 -10.23 19.37 26.34
N TYR A 400 -9.62 18.36 25.72
CA TYR A 400 -9.06 18.47 24.37
C TYR A 400 -10.16 18.62 23.32
N LEU A 401 -11.24 17.86 23.44
CA LEU A 401 -12.37 17.93 22.52
C LEU A 401 -13.09 19.28 22.60
N ALA A 402 -13.29 19.81 23.81
CA ALA A 402 -13.81 21.17 23.98
C ALA A 402 -12.88 22.23 23.37
N ASN A 403 -11.57 22.09 23.52
CA ASN A 403 -10.62 23.02 22.90
C ASN A 403 -10.64 22.89 21.36
N ALA A 404 -10.72 21.67 20.83
CA ALA A 404 -10.86 21.39 19.40
C ALA A 404 -12.10 22.09 18.81
N VAL A 405 -13.27 21.92 19.43
CA VAL A 405 -14.51 22.60 19.02
C VAL A 405 -14.33 24.12 19.02
N ASN A 406 -13.75 24.70 20.06
CA ASN A 406 -13.51 26.14 20.12
C ASN A 406 -12.58 26.64 19.00
N GLN A 407 -11.54 25.89 18.67
CA GLN A 407 -10.63 26.25 17.58
C GLN A 407 -11.31 26.16 16.22
N LEU A 408 -12.11 25.13 15.98
CA LEU A 408 -12.86 24.97 14.73
C LEU A 408 -13.92 26.06 14.55
N ILE A 409 -14.65 26.41 15.62
CA ILE A 409 -15.56 27.57 15.62
C ILE A 409 -14.81 28.85 15.29
N ALA A 410 -13.64 29.08 15.90
CA ALA A 410 -12.83 30.27 15.63
C ALA A 410 -12.29 30.31 14.19
N LYS A 411 -12.05 29.15 13.58
CA LYS A 411 -11.69 28.99 12.16
C LYS A 411 -12.90 29.05 11.20
N GLY A 412 -14.13 29.03 11.74
CA GLY A 412 -15.36 29.00 10.94
C GLY A 412 -15.63 27.66 10.24
N ASN A 413 -14.92 26.59 10.60
CA ASN A 413 -15.04 25.27 9.98
C ASN A 413 -16.16 24.48 10.68
N ILE A 414 -17.41 24.78 10.32
CA ILE A 414 -18.61 24.22 10.96
C ILE A 414 -18.78 22.74 10.61
N ASP A 415 -18.47 22.31 9.39
CA ASP A 415 -18.52 20.90 9.00
C ASP A 415 -17.62 20.01 9.89
N ALA A 416 -16.45 20.51 10.29
CA ALA A 416 -15.57 19.79 11.22
C ALA A 416 -16.09 19.84 12.68
N VAL A 417 -16.81 20.91 13.05
CA VAL A 417 -17.51 20.98 14.34
C VAL A 417 -18.62 19.93 14.37
N ASP A 418 -19.41 19.85 13.30
CA ASP A 418 -20.46 18.86 13.11
C ASP A 418 -19.92 17.42 13.24
N ALA A 419 -18.82 17.09 12.56
CA ALA A 419 -18.20 15.77 12.68
C ALA A 419 -17.79 15.39 14.13
N ILE A 420 -17.47 16.36 14.98
CA ILE A 420 -17.28 16.15 16.43
C ILE A 420 -18.63 16.00 17.14
N VAL A 421 -19.60 16.80 16.75
CA VAL A 421 -20.85 17.04 17.44
C VAL A 421 -21.92 15.98 17.15
N GLY A 422 -22.01 15.41 15.95
CA GLY A 422 -22.91 14.28 15.62
C GLY A 422 -22.68 13.05 16.53
N ARG A 423 -21.57 13.01 17.27
CA ARG A 423 -21.26 11.97 18.25
C ARG A 423 -21.69 12.29 19.68
N LEU A 424 -22.31 13.44 19.94
CA LEU A 424 -22.73 13.91 21.28
C LEU A 424 -23.60 12.88 22.00
N SER A 425 -24.47 12.16 21.28
CA SER A 425 -25.34 11.11 21.83
C SER A 425 -24.57 9.97 22.52
N SER A 426 -23.30 9.76 22.15
CA SER A 426 -22.40 8.76 22.73
C SER A 426 -21.52 9.27 23.88
N MET A 427 -21.66 10.54 24.26
CA MET A 427 -20.79 11.24 25.23
C MET A 427 -21.44 11.42 26.61
N SER A 428 -20.64 11.87 27.60
CA SER A 428 -21.17 12.09 28.96
C SER A 428 -22.07 13.32 29.02
N PRO A 429 -23.14 13.32 29.85
CA PRO A 429 -24.05 14.46 29.96
C PRO A 429 -23.37 15.78 30.35
N GLU A 430 -22.33 15.74 31.19
CA GLU A 430 -21.58 16.94 31.57
C GLU A 430 -20.83 17.55 30.39
N PHE A 431 -20.28 16.71 29.51
CA PHE A 431 -19.55 17.15 28.33
C PHE A 431 -20.51 17.70 27.27
N VAL A 432 -21.59 16.98 27.00
CA VAL A 432 -22.68 17.42 26.11
C VAL A 432 -23.15 18.82 26.51
N ASN A 433 -23.49 19.03 27.78
CA ASN A 433 -23.94 20.35 28.27
C ASN A 433 -22.88 21.45 28.09
N ALA A 434 -21.59 21.13 28.29
CA ALA A 434 -20.51 22.10 28.12
C ALA A 434 -20.32 22.51 26.65
N ILE A 435 -20.34 21.55 25.73
CA ILE A 435 -20.21 21.80 24.29
C ILE A 435 -21.45 22.51 23.75
N SER A 436 -22.66 22.06 24.10
CA SER A 436 -23.90 22.70 23.67
C SER A 436 -23.94 24.17 24.09
N SER A 437 -23.51 24.49 25.33
CA SER A 437 -23.42 25.88 25.78
C SER A 437 -22.41 26.71 24.99
N GLN A 438 -21.31 26.12 24.50
CA GLN A 438 -20.31 26.81 23.68
C GLN A 438 -20.84 27.07 22.26
N LEU A 439 -21.46 26.08 21.65
CA LEU A 439 -22.04 26.17 20.31
C LEU A 439 -23.16 27.21 20.26
N THR A 440 -24.08 27.19 21.23
CA THR A 440 -25.12 28.22 21.32
C THR A 440 -24.53 29.62 21.57
N ALA A 441 -23.46 29.74 22.37
CA ALA A 441 -22.77 31.03 22.54
C ALA A 441 -22.07 31.52 21.27
N ALA A 442 -21.70 30.60 20.37
CA ALA A 442 -21.16 30.90 19.04
C ALA A 442 -22.24 31.19 17.98
N GLY A 443 -23.53 31.17 18.36
CA GLY A 443 -24.65 31.42 17.46
C GLY A 443 -25.10 30.19 16.65
N ILE A 444 -24.70 28.99 17.07
CA ILE A 444 -25.14 27.74 16.44
C ILE A 444 -26.40 27.25 17.16
N THR A 445 -27.46 27.01 16.40
CA THR A 445 -28.70 26.39 16.87
C THR A 445 -28.50 24.88 16.91
N LEU A 446 -28.93 24.25 18.01
CA LEU A 446 -28.79 22.82 18.23
C LEU A 446 -30.13 22.15 18.46
N GLY A 447 -30.33 21.00 17.83
CA GLY A 447 -31.33 20.04 18.25
C GLY A 447 -30.92 19.30 19.53
N THR A 448 -31.76 18.35 19.95
CA THR A 448 -31.51 17.45 21.07
C THR A 448 -30.72 16.22 20.64
N THR A 449 -30.01 15.61 21.58
CA THR A 449 -29.19 14.42 21.31
C THR A 449 -29.98 13.11 21.40
N ASP A 450 -31.29 13.17 21.59
CA ASP A 450 -32.13 11.97 21.73
C ASP A 450 -32.69 11.57 20.36
N ALA A 451 -33.05 10.30 20.18
CA ALA A 451 -33.50 9.81 18.88
C ALA A 451 -34.94 10.24 18.51
N ASN A 452 -35.52 11.24 19.20
CA ASN A 452 -36.84 11.74 18.86
C ASN A 452 -36.71 12.89 17.86
N GLY A 453 -37.53 12.83 16.82
CA GLY A 453 -37.65 13.93 15.87
C GLY A 453 -38.15 15.24 16.50
N GLN A 454 -37.64 16.34 15.98
CA GLN A 454 -37.85 17.70 16.45
C GLN A 454 -38.30 18.59 15.31
N THR A 455 -38.79 19.78 15.65
CA THR A 455 -38.96 20.84 14.67
C THR A 455 -38.11 22.03 15.08
N ILE A 456 -37.07 22.30 14.29
CA ILE A 456 -36.11 23.37 14.52
C ILE A 456 -36.44 24.50 13.54
N ASN A 457 -36.60 25.71 14.08
CA ASN A 457 -36.88 26.89 13.26
C ASN A 457 -35.71 27.85 13.43
N GLY A 458 -35.05 28.14 12.32
CA GLY A 458 -34.13 29.25 12.15
C GLY A 458 -34.82 30.60 12.29
N THR A 459 -34.05 31.63 12.01
CA THR A 459 -34.42 33.03 12.04
C THR A 459 -34.57 33.55 10.61
N ASN A 460 -34.58 34.86 10.41
CA ASN A 460 -34.56 35.44 9.06
C ASN A 460 -33.15 35.99 8.71
N ALA A 461 -32.13 35.50 9.40
CA ALA A 461 -30.74 35.83 9.17
C ALA A 461 -29.99 34.52 8.93
N ALA A 462 -28.81 34.59 8.32
CA ALA A 462 -27.94 33.42 8.11
C ALA A 462 -27.72 32.65 9.42
N ASP A 463 -28.22 31.42 9.45
CA ASP A 463 -28.19 30.52 10.59
C ASP A 463 -27.23 29.36 10.39
N LYS A 464 -26.78 28.80 11.51
CA LYS A 464 -26.02 27.56 11.57
C LYS A 464 -26.78 26.60 12.44
N ILE A 465 -27.26 25.50 11.86
CA ILE A 465 -28.18 24.59 12.54
C ILE A 465 -27.60 23.18 12.47
N LEU A 466 -27.45 22.54 13.64
CA LEU A 466 -27.12 21.11 13.76
C LEU A 466 -28.32 20.41 14.40
N ALA A 467 -29.00 19.55 13.65
CA ALA A 467 -30.21 18.85 14.11
C ALA A 467 -29.89 17.71 15.09
N LEU A 468 -28.72 17.07 14.92
CA LEU A 468 -28.24 15.91 15.70
C LEU A 468 -29.06 14.64 15.40
N ALA A 469 -29.13 13.72 16.35
CA ALA A 469 -29.88 12.48 16.12
C ALA A 469 -31.40 12.73 16.17
N GLY A 470 -32.16 11.95 15.40
CA GLY A 470 -33.62 12.00 15.35
C GLY A 470 -34.11 12.25 13.92
N ASN A 471 -35.40 12.04 13.69
CA ASN A 471 -36.03 12.36 12.41
C ASN A 471 -36.58 13.79 12.49
N ASP A 472 -35.73 14.76 12.22
CA ASP A 472 -35.96 16.17 12.46
C ASP A 472 -36.60 16.88 11.27
N VAL A 473 -37.21 18.03 11.54
CA VAL A 473 -37.72 18.96 10.53
C VAL A 473 -37.11 20.32 10.80
N VAL A 474 -36.28 20.80 9.88
CA VAL A 474 -35.50 22.02 10.05
C VAL A 474 -35.89 23.05 9.00
N TYR A 475 -36.19 24.27 9.44
CA TYR A 475 -36.50 25.41 8.58
C TYR A 475 -35.44 26.50 8.74
N GLY A 476 -34.66 26.83 7.71
CA GLY A 476 -33.74 27.97 7.67
C GLY A 476 -34.50 29.31 7.62
N ASN A 477 -35.51 29.37 6.75
CA ASN A 477 -36.40 30.50 6.44
C ASN A 477 -35.82 31.56 5.52
N SER A 478 -34.96 32.45 6.00
CA SER A 478 -34.37 33.50 5.17
C SER A 478 -32.96 33.77 5.64
N GLY A 479 -32.05 34.04 4.72
CA GLY A 479 -30.63 34.09 5.04
C GLY A 479 -29.90 33.04 4.22
N ASP A 480 -28.57 33.09 4.26
CA ASP A 480 -27.75 32.04 3.67
C ASP A 480 -27.46 31.05 4.81
N ASP A 481 -28.24 29.97 4.90
CA ASP A 481 -28.28 29.07 6.03
C ASP A 481 -27.40 27.83 5.81
N LEU A 482 -26.78 27.35 6.89
CA LEU A 482 -26.02 26.10 6.91
C LEU A 482 -26.71 25.11 7.86
N ILE A 483 -27.25 24.03 7.30
CA ILE A 483 -28.11 23.08 8.02
C ILE A 483 -27.57 21.66 7.88
N PHE A 484 -27.41 20.98 9.02
CA PHE A 484 -27.04 19.56 9.10
C PHE A 484 -28.18 18.78 9.76
N GLY A 485 -28.65 17.72 9.09
CA GLY A 485 -29.63 16.74 9.55
C GLY A 485 -29.02 15.69 10.48
N ASP A 486 -27.74 15.36 10.30
CA ASP A 486 -27.00 14.36 11.08
C ASP A 486 -27.54 12.93 10.93
N ALA A 487 -28.39 12.44 11.83
CA ALA A 487 -28.73 11.02 11.87
C ALA A 487 -30.21 10.78 12.13
N GLY A 488 -30.91 10.27 11.12
CA GLY A 488 -32.34 10.01 11.11
C GLY A 488 -32.91 10.35 9.74
N ASP A 489 -34.20 10.09 9.52
CA ASP A 489 -34.84 10.52 8.26
C ASP A 489 -35.33 11.97 8.44
N ASP A 490 -34.61 12.93 7.88
CA ASP A 490 -34.76 14.36 8.13
C ASP A 490 -35.51 15.10 7.02
N GLY A 491 -36.14 16.23 7.38
CA GLY A 491 -36.74 17.17 6.45
C GLY A 491 -36.11 18.54 6.57
N LEU A 492 -35.23 18.91 5.64
CA LEU A 492 -34.48 20.15 5.65
C LEU A 492 -35.02 21.13 4.60
N TYR A 493 -35.37 22.34 5.03
CA TYR A 493 -35.93 23.39 4.20
C TYR A 493 -35.05 24.64 4.34
N GLY A 494 -34.33 25.02 3.29
CA GLY A 494 -33.45 26.20 3.27
C GLY A 494 -34.26 27.49 3.38
N GLY A 495 -35.08 27.76 2.37
CA GLY A 495 -35.98 28.91 2.37
C GLY A 495 -35.52 29.95 1.36
N ASN A 496 -35.30 31.19 1.78
CA ASN A 496 -34.83 32.25 0.89
C ASN A 496 -33.37 32.59 1.18
N GLY A 497 -32.52 32.55 0.17
CA GLY A 497 -31.08 32.83 0.30
C GLY A 497 -30.30 31.63 -0.21
N ASN A 498 -28.98 31.73 -0.23
CA ASN A 498 -28.14 30.65 -0.77
C ASN A 498 -27.78 29.69 0.37
N ASP A 499 -28.48 28.57 0.43
CA ASP A 499 -28.43 27.65 1.54
C ASP A 499 -27.47 26.47 1.27
N THR A 500 -26.94 25.88 2.33
CA THR A 500 -26.18 24.64 2.29
C THR A 500 -26.81 23.62 3.23
N LEU A 501 -27.34 22.55 2.66
CA LEU A 501 -28.11 21.52 3.36
C LEU A 501 -27.36 20.17 3.31
N HIS A 502 -27.22 19.52 4.46
CA HIS A 502 -26.63 18.19 4.61
C HIS A 502 -27.64 17.26 5.31
N GLY A 503 -28.13 16.22 4.62
CA GLY A 503 -28.97 15.18 5.22
C GLY A 503 -28.18 14.23 6.12
N ASP A 504 -27.00 13.83 5.63
CA ASP A 504 -26.06 12.91 6.30
C ASP A 504 -26.57 11.47 6.37
N ILE A 505 -27.00 10.94 7.51
CA ILE A 505 -27.37 9.51 7.63
C ILE A 505 -28.88 9.35 7.75
N GLY A 506 -29.51 8.77 6.73
CA GLY A 506 -30.95 8.49 6.74
C GLY A 506 -31.57 8.67 5.36
N ASN A 507 -32.89 8.52 5.25
CA ASN A 507 -33.59 8.83 4.00
C ASN A 507 -34.18 10.23 4.11
N ASP A 508 -33.47 11.20 3.58
CA ASP A 508 -33.70 12.60 3.86
C ASP A 508 -34.51 13.28 2.76
N ARG A 509 -35.17 14.39 3.13
CA ARG A 509 -35.82 15.30 2.20
C ARG A 509 -35.21 16.67 2.33
N LEU A 510 -34.45 17.08 1.32
CA LEU A 510 -33.79 18.38 1.24
C LEU A 510 -34.53 19.26 0.22
N SER A 511 -34.86 20.48 0.62
CA SER A 511 -35.48 21.48 -0.25
C SER A 511 -34.76 22.82 -0.11
N GLY A 512 -34.09 23.26 -1.17
CA GLY A 512 -33.41 24.57 -1.22
C GLY A 512 -34.41 25.73 -1.24
N GLU A 513 -35.51 25.56 -1.97
CA GLU A 513 -36.56 26.54 -2.21
C GLU A 513 -36.11 27.72 -3.09
N ALA A 514 -35.59 28.80 -2.54
CA ALA A 514 -35.30 30.01 -3.31
C ALA A 514 -33.88 30.53 -3.07
N GLY A 515 -32.97 30.21 -3.97
CA GLY A 515 -31.58 30.61 -3.85
C GLY A 515 -30.68 29.82 -4.78
N ALA A 516 -29.38 30.09 -4.74
CA ALA A 516 -28.43 29.17 -5.35
C ALA A 516 -27.90 28.25 -4.25
N ASP A 517 -28.50 27.06 -4.16
CA ASP A 517 -28.36 26.18 -3.02
C ASP A 517 -27.39 25.02 -3.28
N ILE A 518 -26.80 24.51 -2.21
CA ILE A 518 -25.94 23.32 -2.22
C ILE A 518 -26.57 22.28 -1.31
N MET A 519 -26.90 21.11 -1.86
CA MET A 519 -27.57 20.04 -1.12
C MET A 519 -26.77 18.75 -1.18
N HIS A 520 -26.55 18.13 -0.03
CA HIS A 520 -25.89 16.85 0.13
C HIS A 520 -26.85 15.89 0.84
N GLY A 521 -27.35 14.87 0.14
CA GLY A 521 -28.21 13.82 0.69
C GLY A 521 -27.45 13.02 1.75
N GLY A 522 -26.44 12.26 1.32
CA GLY A 522 -25.57 11.50 2.21
C GLY A 522 -25.73 10.00 2.02
N ASP A 523 -25.93 9.28 3.12
CA ASP A 523 -26.17 7.84 3.15
C ASP A 523 -27.68 7.56 3.31
N GLY A 524 -28.34 7.07 2.27
CA GLY A 524 -29.74 6.62 2.30
C GLY A 524 -30.44 6.92 0.98
N ASN A 525 -31.77 6.83 0.93
CA ASN A 525 -32.51 7.12 -0.29
C ASN A 525 -33.14 8.50 -0.16
N ASP A 526 -32.46 9.50 -0.71
CA ASP A 526 -32.75 10.90 -0.45
C ASP A 526 -33.62 11.53 -1.53
N ILE A 527 -34.35 12.58 -1.15
CA ILE A 527 -35.11 13.42 -2.06
C ILE A 527 -34.54 14.82 -2.03
N LEU A 528 -33.95 15.25 -3.15
CA LEU A 528 -33.32 16.56 -3.30
C LEU A 528 -34.16 17.42 -4.26
N ASP A 529 -34.60 18.57 -3.77
CA ASP A 529 -35.46 19.52 -4.50
C ASP A 529 -34.85 20.93 -4.46
N GLY A 530 -34.13 21.30 -5.53
CA GLY A 530 -33.42 22.58 -5.60
C GLY A 530 -34.39 23.76 -5.57
N GLY A 531 -35.56 23.57 -6.15
CA GLY A 531 -36.56 24.62 -6.26
C GLY A 531 -36.21 25.63 -7.35
N THR A 532 -36.24 26.91 -6.99
CA THR A 532 -35.96 28.00 -7.94
C THR A 532 -34.51 28.39 -7.89
N ASN A 533 -34.02 28.96 -9.01
CA ASN A 533 -32.64 29.39 -9.24
C ASN A 533 -31.71 28.23 -9.61
N THR A 534 -30.44 28.22 -9.21
CA THR A 534 -29.43 27.33 -9.82
C THR A 534 -28.71 26.61 -8.72
N ASP A 535 -29.00 25.33 -8.61
CA ASP A 535 -28.66 24.54 -7.44
C ASP A 535 -27.65 23.46 -7.77
N THR A 536 -26.92 22.99 -6.77
CA THR A 536 -26.04 21.83 -6.89
C THR A 536 -26.48 20.77 -5.90
N MET A 537 -26.84 19.60 -6.41
CA MET A 537 -27.44 18.51 -5.66
C MET A 537 -26.55 17.28 -5.73
N TYR A 538 -26.10 16.81 -4.57
CA TYR A 538 -25.30 15.60 -4.40
C TYR A 538 -26.13 14.57 -3.64
N GLY A 539 -26.49 13.45 -4.26
CA GLY A 539 -27.30 12.39 -3.62
C GLY A 539 -26.46 11.61 -2.64
N GLY A 540 -25.47 10.88 -3.13
CA GLY A 540 -24.50 10.19 -2.29
C GLY A 540 -24.61 8.68 -2.46
N ASN A 541 -24.81 7.96 -1.36
CA ASN A 541 -25.01 6.51 -1.37
C ASN A 541 -26.48 6.18 -1.15
N GLY A 542 -27.03 5.30 -1.97
CA GLY A 542 -28.43 4.87 -1.94
C GLY A 542 -29.14 5.28 -3.23
N ASN A 543 -30.45 5.07 -3.30
CA ASN A 543 -31.22 5.36 -4.50
C ASN A 543 -31.92 6.71 -4.36
N ASP A 544 -31.33 7.74 -4.93
CA ASP A 544 -31.73 9.12 -4.72
C ASP A 544 -32.71 9.63 -5.77
N THR A 545 -33.49 10.65 -5.43
CA THR A 545 -34.44 11.31 -6.32
C THR A 545 -34.23 12.81 -6.36
N TYR A 546 -33.93 13.35 -7.55
CA TYR A 546 -33.73 14.77 -7.79
C TYR A 546 -34.92 15.40 -8.49
N TYR A 547 -35.33 16.57 -8.04
CA TYR A 547 -36.28 17.44 -8.72
C TYR A 547 -35.50 18.56 -9.39
N VAL A 548 -35.47 18.54 -10.72
CA VAL A 548 -34.74 19.52 -11.54
C VAL A 548 -35.76 20.46 -12.19
N GLU A 549 -35.84 21.68 -11.66
CA GLU A 549 -36.81 22.69 -12.10
C GLU A 549 -36.15 23.86 -12.87
N ASN A 550 -34.83 23.97 -12.81
CA ASN A 550 -34.05 24.95 -13.56
C ASN A 550 -33.00 24.29 -14.46
N ILE A 551 -32.73 24.92 -15.61
CA ILE A 551 -31.69 24.44 -16.53
C ILE A 551 -30.27 24.63 -15.98
N GLY A 552 -30.10 25.49 -14.98
CA GLY A 552 -28.84 25.71 -14.29
C GLY A 552 -28.49 24.62 -13.29
N ASP A 553 -29.46 23.83 -12.84
CA ASP A 553 -29.26 22.85 -11.77
C ASP A 553 -28.25 21.78 -12.17
N VAL A 554 -27.43 21.39 -11.21
CA VAL A 554 -26.39 20.39 -11.37
C VAL A 554 -26.70 19.22 -10.45
N VAL A 555 -26.87 18.04 -11.04
CA VAL A 555 -26.97 16.76 -10.32
C VAL A 555 -25.59 16.12 -10.31
N VAL A 556 -25.13 15.69 -9.14
CA VAL A 556 -23.82 15.08 -8.93
C VAL A 556 -23.98 13.75 -8.24
N GLU A 557 -23.46 12.70 -8.87
CA GLU A 557 -23.61 11.33 -8.40
C GLU A 557 -22.28 10.61 -8.16
N LEU A 558 -22.33 9.60 -7.29
CA LEU A 558 -21.21 8.69 -7.04
C LEU A 558 -21.28 7.47 -7.96
N ALA A 559 -20.13 7.01 -8.46
CA ALA A 559 -20.08 5.73 -9.15
C ALA A 559 -20.41 4.59 -8.17
N ASN A 560 -21.48 3.84 -8.46
CA ASN A 560 -22.06 2.83 -7.57
C ASN A 560 -22.74 3.41 -6.30
N GLY A 561 -23.24 4.65 -6.36
CA GLY A 561 -24.05 5.27 -5.30
C GLY A 561 -25.37 4.52 -5.09
N GLY A 562 -26.10 4.25 -6.16
CA GLY A 562 -27.26 3.37 -6.15
C GLY A 562 -27.87 3.27 -7.54
N ILE A 563 -29.20 3.30 -7.59
CA ILE A 563 -29.99 3.46 -8.82
C ILE A 563 -30.79 4.75 -8.66
N ASP A 564 -30.34 5.79 -9.35
CA ASP A 564 -30.77 7.15 -9.06
C ASP A 564 -31.81 7.65 -10.07
N THR A 565 -32.60 8.63 -9.64
CA THR A 565 -33.77 9.11 -10.38
C THR A 565 -33.78 10.62 -10.51
N VAL A 566 -33.85 11.12 -11.75
CA VAL A 566 -34.11 12.53 -12.02
C VAL A 566 -35.55 12.72 -12.48
N VAL A 567 -36.31 13.54 -11.76
CA VAL A 567 -37.60 14.08 -12.20
C VAL A 567 -37.37 15.51 -12.69
N SER A 568 -37.37 15.71 -14.01
CA SER A 568 -37.03 17.01 -14.61
C SER A 568 -38.26 17.72 -15.19
N TYR A 569 -38.45 18.98 -14.78
CA TYR A 569 -39.47 19.88 -15.31
C TYR A 569 -38.94 20.76 -16.45
N VAL A 570 -37.64 20.67 -16.73
CA VAL A 570 -36.95 21.30 -17.86
C VAL A 570 -36.38 20.25 -18.80
N SER A 571 -35.96 20.67 -20.00
CA SER A 571 -35.26 19.74 -20.90
C SER A 571 -33.91 19.37 -20.29
N PHE A 572 -33.65 18.06 -20.21
CA PHE A 572 -32.51 17.47 -19.52
C PHE A 572 -31.54 16.84 -20.53
N GLY A 573 -30.24 17.01 -20.35
CA GLY A 573 -29.23 16.42 -21.23
C GLY A 573 -28.78 17.32 -22.40
N GLY A 574 -27.46 17.46 -22.53
CA GLY A 574 -26.80 18.15 -23.65
C GLY A 574 -25.72 19.17 -23.25
N ASN A 575 -25.69 19.62 -22.00
CA ASN A 575 -24.80 20.71 -21.56
C ASN A 575 -24.86 21.02 -20.05
N THR A 576 -25.55 20.19 -19.25
CA THR A 576 -25.47 20.27 -17.79
C THR A 576 -24.07 19.82 -17.37
N GLN A 577 -23.24 20.77 -16.98
CA GLN A 577 -21.85 20.53 -16.61
C GLN A 577 -21.80 19.87 -15.22
N GLY A 578 -21.95 18.55 -15.18
CA GLY A 578 -21.80 17.76 -13.96
C GLY A 578 -22.23 16.31 -14.17
N LEU A 579 -21.25 15.42 -14.32
CA LEU A 579 -21.30 13.99 -13.94
C LEU A 579 -22.59 13.19 -14.27
N ILE A 580 -23.21 13.41 -15.43
CA ILE A 580 -24.34 12.60 -15.92
C ILE A 580 -24.00 11.13 -16.17
N ASP A 581 -22.75 10.70 -16.10
CA ASP A 581 -22.33 9.34 -16.51
C ASP A 581 -22.79 8.21 -15.57
N THR A 582 -23.39 8.54 -14.42
CA THR A 582 -23.80 7.57 -13.38
C THR A 582 -25.29 7.60 -13.05
N LEU A 583 -26.13 8.27 -13.85
CA LEU A 583 -27.59 8.27 -13.66
C LEU A 583 -28.26 7.10 -14.39
N GLU A 584 -29.25 6.47 -13.77
CA GLU A 584 -30.02 5.37 -14.35
C GLU A 584 -31.43 5.77 -14.81
N ASN A 585 -32.20 6.52 -14.01
CA ASN A 585 -33.60 6.83 -14.35
C ASN A 585 -33.83 8.33 -14.61
N ILE A 586 -34.55 8.65 -15.69
CA ILE A 586 -34.93 10.02 -16.05
C ILE A 586 -36.42 10.08 -16.35
N PHE A 587 -37.17 10.92 -15.65
CA PHE A 587 -38.59 11.17 -15.85
C PHE A 587 -38.81 12.64 -16.20
N LEU A 588 -39.35 12.90 -17.38
CA LEU A 588 -39.77 14.23 -17.77
C LEU A 588 -41.14 14.56 -17.17
N ALA A 589 -41.29 15.79 -16.70
CA ALA A 589 -42.51 16.33 -16.13
C ALA A 589 -42.80 17.71 -16.73
N GLY A 590 -44.00 18.23 -16.44
CA GLY A 590 -44.40 19.59 -16.82
C GLY A 590 -44.26 19.88 -18.32
N THR A 591 -43.37 20.81 -18.67
CA THR A 591 -43.15 21.30 -20.04
C THR A 591 -41.80 20.87 -20.63
N ALA A 592 -41.05 20.01 -19.95
CA ALA A 592 -39.82 19.42 -20.48
C ALA A 592 -40.12 18.72 -21.81
N TYR A 593 -39.23 18.82 -22.78
CA TYR A 593 -39.47 18.25 -24.11
C TYR A 593 -38.27 17.46 -24.65
N SER A 594 -37.18 17.35 -23.90
CA SER A 594 -36.05 16.51 -24.28
C SER A 594 -35.32 15.93 -23.07
N ALA A 595 -34.79 14.73 -23.25
CA ALA A 595 -33.96 14.00 -22.30
C ALA A 595 -32.85 13.27 -23.07
N ASN A 596 -31.60 13.35 -22.59
CA ASN A 596 -30.54 12.43 -23.02
C ASN A 596 -30.16 11.53 -21.84
N GLY A 597 -30.00 10.23 -22.10
CA GLY A 597 -29.39 9.26 -21.21
C GLY A 597 -27.87 9.43 -21.11
N THR A 598 -27.19 8.35 -20.79
CA THR A 598 -25.79 8.29 -20.36
C THR A 598 -25.08 7.15 -21.11
N ASN A 599 -23.92 6.67 -20.65
CA ASN A 599 -23.33 5.45 -21.24
C ASN A 599 -23.74 4.16 -20.50
N LEU A 600 -24.67 4.28 -19.54
CA LEU A 600 -25.24 3.18 -18.77
C LEU A 600 -26.59 2.79 -19.35
N SER A 601 -27.12 1.64 -18.90
CA SER A 601 -28.51 1.28 -19.18
C SER A 601 -29.46 2.26 -18.47
N ASN A 602 -30.18 3.06 -19.25
CA ASN A 602 -31.11 4.04 -18.73
C ASN A 602 -32.57 3.60 -18.80
N TYR A 603 -33.37 4.10 -17.87
CA TYR A 603 -34.83 4.10 -17.98
C TYR A 603 -35.33 5.54 -18.12
N ILE A 604 -35.73 5.90 -19.34
CA ILE A 604 -36.17 7.25 -19.69
C ILE A 604 -37.68 7.25 -19.92
N VAL A 605 -38.40 8.13 -19.24
CA VAL A 605 -39.85 8.31 -19.41
C VAL A 605 -40.16 9.74 -19.79
N GLY A 606 -40.79 9.93 -20.94
CA GLY A 606 -41.33 11.18 -21.43
C GLY A 606 -42.57 11.64 -20.67
N ASN A 607 -43.12 12.77 -21.09
CA ASN A 607 -44.37 13.32 -20.58
C ASN A 607 -45.41 13.42 -21.71
N ASN A 608 -46.54 14.09 -21.48
CA ASN A 608 -47.61 14.18 -22.48
C ASN A 608 -47.37 15.23 -23.59
N VAL A 609 -46.14 15.72 -23.76
CA VAL A 609 -45.78 16.63 -24.86
C VAL A 609 -44.89 15.89 -25.86
N ALA A 610 -44.78 16.42 -27.08
CA ALA A 610 -43.83 15.91 -28.05
C ALA A 610 -42.40 15.96 -27.48
N ASN A 611 -41.81 14.80 -27.25
CA ASN A 611 -40.50 14.64 -26.64
C ASN A 611 -39.42 14.26 -27.66
N ALA A 612 -38.20 14.70 -27.41
CA ALA A 612 -36.99 14.25 -28.08
C ALA A 612 -36.13 13.49 -27.06
N LEU A 613 -36.16 12.16 -27.11
CA LEU A 613 -35.52 11.28 -26.14
C LEU A 613 -34.35 10.54 -26.80
N VAL A 614 -33.19 10.56 -26.15
CA VAL A 614 -31.97 9.90 -26.65
C VAL A 614 -31.45 8.95 -25.58
N GLY A 615 -31.26 7.68 -25.91
CA GLY A 615 -30.65 6.69 -25.03
C GLY A 615 -29.15 6.95 -24.77
N LEU A 616 -28.38 7.18 -25.84
CA LEU A 616 -26.90 7.08 -25.83
C LEU A 616 -26.46 5.66 -25.44
N ASN A 617 -25.16 5.37 -25.25
CA ASN A 617 -24.69 3.98 -25.10
C ASN A 617 -25.42 3.24 -23.96
N GLY A 618 -25.84 2.00 -24.16
CA GLY A 618 -26.44 1.25 -23.05
C GLY A 618 -27.38 0.17 -23.54
N SER A 619 -28.04 -0.54 -22.63
CA SER A 619 -29.28 -1.23 -23.00
C SER A 619 -30.43 -0.49 -22.35
N ASP A 620 -31.04 0.40 -23.11
CA ASP A 620 -31.96 1.39 -22.61
C ASP A 620 -33.41 0.96 -22.72
N ARG A 621 -34.23 1.48 -21.81
CA ARG A 621 -35.68 1.43 -21.90
C ARG A 621 -36.22 2.85 -21.98
N ILE A 622 -36.90 3.17 -23.08
CA ILE A 622 -37.46 4.51 -23.29
C ILE A 622 -38.98 4.42 -23.44
N GLU A 623 -39.70 5.20 -22.66
CA GLU A 623 -41.15 5.35 -22.75
C GLU A 623 -41.49 6.77 -23.22
N GLY A 624 -41.98 6.95 -24.44
CA GLY A 624 -42.30 8.28 -24.99
C GLY A 624 -43.44 8.99 -24.27
N ALA A 625 -44.34 8.20 -23.64
CA ALA A 625 -45.64 8.65 -23.17
C ALA A 625 -46.48 9.20 -24.34
N GLY A 626 -47.36 10.18 -24.10
CA GLY A 626 -48.22 10.72 -25.16
C GLY A 626 -47.57 11.92 -25.83
N GLY A 627 -47.73 12.11 -27.13
CA GLY A 627 -46.98 13.17 -27.80
C GLY A 627 -46.86 12.87 -29.28
N ASN A 628 -45.98 13.56 -29.97
CA ASN A 628 -45.44 13.05 -31.23
C ASN A 628 -43.95 13.01 -30.99
N ASP A 629 -43.46 11.85 -30.60
CA ASP A 629 -42.15 11.71 -29.99
C ASP A 629 -41.10 11.35 -31.02
N ILE A 630 -39.87 11.77 -30.74
CA ILE A 630 -38.70 11.38 -31.49
C ILE A 630 -37.77 10.67 -30.52
N ILE A 631 -37.57 9.38 -30.74
CA ILE A 631 -36.79 8.52 -29.87
C ILE A 631 -35.61 7.95 -30.67
N TRP A 632 -34.42 8.16 -30.15
CA TRP A 632 -33.18 7.63 -30.70
C TRP A 632 -32.48 6.73 -29.69
N GLY A 633 -32.22 5.49 -30.08
CA GLY A 633 -31.25 4.60 -29.44
C GLY A 633 -29.82 4.91 -29.86
N ASP A 634 -28.98 3.89 -29.84
CA ASP A 634 -27.52 4.01 -29.75
C ASP A 634 -26.79 2.72 -30.22
N GLY A 635 -25.71 2.30 -29.54
CA GLY A 635 -24.91 1.10 -29.81
C GLY A 635 -25.36 -0.19 -29.10
N GLY A 636 -26.31 -0.15 -28.17
CA GLY A 636 -26.83 -1.32 -27.48
C GLY A 636 -28.33 -1.52 -27.63
N ASN A 637 -28.89 -2.52 -26.93
CA ASN A 637 -30.28 -2.93 -27.17
C ASN A 637 -31.26 -1.90 -26.59
N LEU A 638 -32.08 -1.32 -27.44
CA LEU A 638 -33.13 -0.39 -27.06
C LEU A 638 -34.49 -1.11 -26.92
N ALA A 639 -35.21 -0.86 -25.83
CA ALA A 639 -36.61 -1.23 -25.67
C ALA A 639 -37.49 0.03 -25.57
N VAL A 640 -38.28 0.31 -26.61
CA VAL A 640 -39.18 1.47 -26.66
C VAL A 640 -40.63 1.07 -26.54
N ALA A 641 -41.38 1.76 -25.69
CA ALA A 641 -42.85 1.75 -25.74
C ALA A 641 -43.37 3.18 -25.75
N THR A 642 -44.02 3.62 -26.83
CA THR A 642 -44.72 4.92 -26.84
C THR A 642 -46.17 4.78 -26.36
N ALA A 643 -46.88 5.90 -26.20
CA ALA A 643 -48.32 5.95 -26.02
C ALA A 643 -48.95 6.66 -27.24
N PRO A 644 -50.25 7.02 -27.27
CA PRO A 644 -50.85 7.60 -28.47
C PRO A 644 -50.10 8.83 -29.00
N GLY A 645 -49.74 8.81 -30.28
CA GLY A 645 -48.84 9.78 -30.89
C GLY A 645 -48.44 9.40 -32.31
N ASN A 646 -48.00 10.36 -33.11
CA ASN A 646 -47.33 10.05 -34.37
C ASN A 646 -45.82 10.12 -34.14
N ASP A 647 -45.21 8.97 -33.88
CA ASP A 647 -43.86 8.89 -33.32
C ASP A 647 -42.81 8.52 -34.36
N SER A 648 -41.56 8.83 -34.05
CA SER A 648 -40.39 8.50 -34.85
C SER A 648 -39.36 7.77 -33.99
N LEU A 649 -39.28 6.45 -34.16
CA LEU A 649 -38.47 5.55 -33.36
C LEU A 649 -37.29 5.02 -34.18
N SER A 650 -36.08 5.16 -33.64
CA SER A 650 -34.85 4.66 -34.26
C SER A 650 -34.03 3.86 -33.26
N GLY A 651 -33.80 2.58 -33.52
CA GLY A 651 -32.97 1.70 -32.68
C GLY A 651 -31.47 1.96 -32.83
N ASN A 652 -31.02 2.16 -34.08
CA ASN A 652 -29.62 2.27 -34.48
C ASN A 652 -28.88 0.93 -34.40
N ASP A 653 -27.83 0.78 -33.61
CA ASP A 653 -27.04 -0.46 -33.53
C ASP A 653 -27.48 -1.25 -32.30
N GLY A 654 -27.87 -2.51 -32.44
CA GLY A 654 -28.40 -3.28 -31.30
C GLY A 654 -29.36 -4.37 -31.72
N ASN A 655 -29.90 -5.14 -30.77
CA ASN A 655 -31.11 -5.91 -31.05
C ASN A 655 -32.27 -5.19 -30.39
N ASP A 656 -32.95 -4.37 -31.16
CA ASP A 656 -33.88 -3.38 -30.64
C ASP A 656 -35.30 -3.88 -30.67
N THR A 657 -36.14 -3.34 -29.78
CA THR A 657 -37.56 -3.61 -29.74
C THR A 657 -38.31 -2.29 -29.71
N LEU A 658 -38.94 -1.93 -30.82
CA LEU A 658 -39.64 -0.66 -31.01
C LEU A 658 -41.15 -0.90 -31.15
N TYR A 659 -41.93 -0.34 -30.23
CA TYR A 659 -43.40 -0.33 -30.28
C TYR A 659 -43.92 1.09 -30.53
N GLY A 660 -44.59 1.32 -31.67
CA GLY A 660 -45.23 2.61 -32.03
C GLY A 660 -46.64 2.79 -31.45
N GLU A 661 -47.30 1.69 -31.07
CA GLU A 661 -48.61 1.68 -30.42
C GLU A 661 -49.75 2.33 -31.23
N ALA A 662 -50.08 3.62 -31.05
CA ALA A 662 -51.27 4.22 -31.65
C ALA A 662 -50.99 5.55 -32.33
N GLY A 663 -51.07 5.58 -33.66
CA GLY A 663 -50.89 6.75 -34.50
C GLY A 663 -50.18 6.37 -35.80
N ASP A 664 -49.72 7.36 -36.57
CA ASP A 664 -49.00 7.09 -37.81
C ASP A 664 -47.48 7.16 -37.58
N ASP A 665 -46.87 6.01 -37.30
CA ASP A 665 -45.51 5.95 -36.74
C ASP A 665 -44.42 5.68 -37.79
N TRP A 666 -43.20 6.07 -37.46
CA TRP A 666 -42.00 5.80 -38.24
C TRP A 666 -41.03 4.96 -37.42
N LEU A 667 -40.79 3.71 -37.82
CA LEU A 667 -39.95 2.77 -37.10
C LEU A 667 -38.74 2.37 -37.95
N SER A 668 -37.54 2.55 -37.40
CA SER A 668 -36.27 2.14 -38.00
C SER A 668 -35.48 1.32 -36.98
N GLY A 669 -35.29 0.03 -37.24
CA GLY A 669 -34.50 -0.85 -36.36
C GLY A 669 -33.04 -0.45 -36.39
N GLY A 670 -32.41 -0.61 -37.56
CA GLY A 670 -31.02 -0.23 -37.79
C GLY A 670 -30.16 -1.47 -38.04
N THR A 671 -29.03 -1.62 -37.34
CA THR A 671 -28.17 -2.80 -37.45
C THR A 671 -28.43 -3.78 -36.31
N GLY A 672 -28.68 -5.05 -36.64
CA GLY A 672 -28.85 -6.13 -35.67
C GLY A 672 -30.18 -6.85 -35.87
N ALA A 673 -30.65 -7.60 -34.88
CA ALA A 673 -31.88 -8.37 -35.01
C ALA A 673 -33.02 -7.70 -34.26
N ASP A 674 -33.78 -6.87 -34.99
CA ASP A 674 -34.74 -5.96 -34.39
C ASP A 674 -36.17 -6.52 -34.36
N THR A 675 -37.00 -5.97 -33.50
CA THR A 675 -38.44 -6.21 -33.42
C THR A 675 -39.17 -4.89 -33.55
N LEU A 676 -39.90 -4.70 -34.66
CA LEU A 676 -40.63 -3.47 -34.96
C LEU A 676 -42.14 -3.75 -34.96
N VAL A 677 -42.88 -3.05 -34.11
CA VAL A 677 -44.33 -3.24 -33.95
C VAL A 677 -45.06 -1.91 -34.13
N GLY A 678 -45.80 -1.76 -35.22
CA GLY A 678 -46.59 -0.55 -35.54
C GLY A 678 -47.90 -0.45 -34.77
N SER A 679 -48.61 -1.58 -34.61
CA SER A 679 -49.91 -1.68 -33.92
C SER A 679 -51.06 -0.97 -34.64
N THR A 680 -51.44 0.27 -34.27
CA THR A 680 -52.65 0.91 -34.81
C THR A 680 -52.37 2.24 -35.48
N GLY A 681 -52.44 2.25 -36.80
CA GLY A 681 -52.49 3.46 -37.61
C GLY A 681 -51.91 3.22 -38.99
N ALA A 682 -51.31 4.24 -39.61
CA ALA A 682 -50.65 4.11 -40.90
C ALA A 682 -49.12 4.18 -40.75
N ASP A 683 -48.55 3.05 -40.35
CA ASP A 683 -47.16 2.95 -39.93
C ASP A 683 -46.17 2.79 -41.09
N ARG A 684 -44.94 3.24 -40.86
CA ARG A 684 -43.84 3.25 -41.82
C ARG A 684 -42.60 2.63 -41.23
N PHE A 685 -42.24 1.46 -41.74
CA PHE A 685 -40.99 0.78 -41.43
C PHE A 685 -39.91 1.21 -42.43
N VAL A 686 -38.78 1.72 -41.92
CA VAL A 686 -37.67 2.29 -42.70
C VAL A 686 -36.47 1.34 -42.66
N PHE A 687 -35.86 1.12 -43.82
CA PHE A 687 -34.63 0.33 -43.98
C PHE A 687 -33.65 1.12 -44.85
N LEU A 688 -32.52 1.53 -44.29
CA LEU A 688 -31.50 2.30 -44.99
C LEU A 688 -30.49 1.40 -45.70
N ALA A 689 -29.88 1.90 -46.79
CA ALA A 689 -28.98 1.12 -47.63
C ALA A 689 -27.67 0.70 -46.93
N ASN A 690 -27.30 1.37 -45.84
CA ASN A 690 -26.14 1.10 -44.99
C ASN A 690 -26.42 0.09 -43.86
N GLU A 691 -27.67 -0.32 -43.66
CA GLU A 691 -28.12 -1.29 -42.64
C GLU A 691 -28.27 -2.72 -43.22
N VAL A 692 -28.02 -2.87 -44.52
CA VAL A 692 -28.26 -4.11 -45.26
C VAL A 692 -27.22 -5.19 -44.88
N GLY A 693 -27.59 -6.12 -43.99
CA GLY A 693 -26.88 -7.39 -43.79
C GLY A 693 -26.48 -7.77 -42.36
N THR A 694 -26.92 -7.03 -41.35
CA THR A 694 -26.69 -7.33 -39.93
C THR A 694 -28.01 -7.81 -39.30
N GLY A 695 -28.11 -9.07 -38.89
CA GLY A 695 -29.26 -9.63 -38.17
C GLY A 695 -30.51 -10.00 -39.01
N VAL A 696 -31.61 -10.33 -38.33
CA VAL A 696 -32.91 -10.72 -38.92
C VAL A 696 -34.02 -10.01 -38.16
N ASP A 697 -34.67 -9.07 -38.82
CA ASP A 697 -35.72 -8.26 -38.19
C ASP A 697 -37.09 -8.94 -38.22
N THR A 698 -37.85 -8.73 -37.16
CA THR A 698 -39.24 -9.15 -37.01
C THR A 698 -40.14 -7.93 -37.07
N ILE A 699 -41.06 -7.90 -38.02
CA ILE A 699 -42.01 -6.79 -38.19
C ILE A 699 -43.42 -7.29 -37.93
N ALA A 700 -44.17 -6.56 -37.10
CA ALA A 700 -45.60 -6.71 -36.90
C ALA A 700 -46.31 -5.36 -37.07
N ASP A 701 -47.46 -5.40 -37.71
CA ASP A 701 -48.35 -4.24 -37.92
C ASP A 701 -49.76 -4.67 -37.52
#